data_AF-A0A0W0TWK3-F1
#
_entry.id   AF-A0A0W0TWK3-F1
#
_cell.length_a   1.000
_cell.length_b   1.000
_cell.length_c   1.000
_cell.angle_alpha   90.00
_cell.angle_beta   90.00
_cell.angle_gamma   90.00
#
_symmetry.space_group_name_H-M   'P 1'
#
loop_
_entity.id
_entity.type
_entity.pdbx_description
1 polymer ?
#
loop_
_entity_poly.entity_id
_entity_poly.type
_entity_poly.pdbx_seq_one_letter_code
_entity_poly.pdbx_strand_id
1 'polypeptide(L)'
;MAVDKDKLRDVLNEDQQTIQQRLNSQIGHYTDIDTEQFVSRRLNEDAQAELYRGVPLDAHHPKAPADDSGQYDPQYFRKKFIAHIAAIEAGKEPSYKGDARKRALDPASATISMQDFLGDEGVKLYRLALEEELNSREYRNALFHASTEHYPGEKWAERPAIIVSGPSASGKTVATQAAVEQAKRFLPKAEPVDYSGNDVVAIDGGKAREVSQMRKLVIQAANHKGFSGIQDLHKHSSILEKAKDSMREAVMKSDLGFVIPETFSSWSIPFHKIHDLMKKIDTLPGTKQLFSRVVGEEPSLFQKIVNFMGNRRAWKRDGFEQQPDLDLNNQRISESKAYGARGFGFGVKGSEGAEKWFKRHSKDKLSMTITNDLMLVREHPPGSQQWQEAEPGEPGVELISQRVFHYWQSLQEVDDGRSLSIADKYYANLDFKTFCREVTRPDDLIRLKQDPENPRQWLAASIHDQGALLVSQRVYDQWRFLQANSSQWLYDKQAGRLSEGDKKNLLDSQLSLEDYSKKVIIRPHIKTSSEIEITVAVDAVRNRHVKLKEELDAGQKRGRLSPEEIEALQVKISVLKGFEIALKDLNTPSKDNLIALRDDIDMKIKGLKEEGYTHKFYSATERVLKNLQSAVDKAINEFDGRPTSTQDFKEALAEIANDTAYTSNVSAGPGSVNNFV
;
A
#
# COMPACT_ATOMS: atom_id res chain seq x y z
N MET A 1 -18.29 26.34 33.70
CA MET A 1 -17.07 26.74 34.42
C MET A 1 -16.11 27.32 33.39
N ALA A 2 -15.89 28.63 33.39
CA ALA A 2 -14.93 29.27 32.50
C ALA A 2 -13.53 28.84 32.96
N VAL A 3 -12.85 28.07 32.13
CA VAL A 3 -11.43 27.75 32.35
C VAL A 3 -10.66 29.05 32.24
N ASP A 4 -10.00 29.42 33.32
CA ASP A 4 -9.14 30.59 33.43
C ASP A 4 -7.96 30.41 32.46
N LYS A 5 -8.09 30.98 31.26
CA LYS A 5 -7.11 30.86 30.16
C LYS A 5 -5.75 31.45 30.54
N ASP A 6 -5.71 32.33 31.53
CA ASP A 6 -4.47 32.93 32.01
C ASP A 6 -3.74 31.99 32.98
N LYS A 7 -4.45 31.20 33.79
CA LYS A 7 -3.84 30.11 34.60
C LYS A 7 -3.33 28.92 33.78
N LEU A 8 -3.88 28.68 32.58
CA LEU A 8 -3.33 27.67 31.65
C LEU A 8 -2.12 28.19 30.86
N ARG A 9 -1.96 29.51 30.74
CA ARG A 9 -0.78 30.14 30.11
C ARG A 9 0.41 30.21 31.05
N ASP A 10 0.20 30.39 32.35
CA ASP A 10 1.29 30.40 33.34
C ASP A 10 1.87 29.00 33.63
N VAL A 11 1.20 27.92 33.20
CA VAL A 11 1.68 26.53 33.27
C VAL A 11 2.55 26.15 32.05
N LEU A 12 2.67 27.02 31.04
CA LEU A 12 3.22 26.67 29.71
C LEU A 12 4.46 27.45 29.25
N ASN A 13 5.17 28.15 30.14
CA ASN A 13 6.51 28.63 29.82
C ASN A 13 7.54 27.72 30.50
N GLU A 14 7.75 26.55 29.91
CA GLU A 14 8.92 25.75 30.22
C GLU A 14 10.16 26.62 29.97
N ASP A 15 10.98 26.83 31.00
CA ASP A 15 12.16 27.69 30.88
C ASP A 15 13.13 27.12 29.83
N GLN A 16 13.81 28.00 29.11
CA GLN A 16 14.76 27.66 28.04
C GLN A 16 15.73 26.56 28.46
N GLN A 17 16.21 26.62 29.71
CA GLN A 17 17.14 25.64 30.25
C GLN A 17 16.52 24.25 30.39
N THR A 18 15.23 24.16 30.72
CA THR A 18 14.51 22.88 30.87
C THR A 18 14.29 22.23 29.50
N ILE A 19 13.85 23.00 28.51
CA ILE A 19 13.73 22.53 27.11
C ILE A 19 15.07 22.00 26.61
N GLN A 20 16.14 22.77 26.82
CA GLN A 20 17.49 22.41 26.39
C GLN A 20 17.99 21.13 27.07
N GLN A 21 17.82 20.99 28.39
CA GLN A 21 18.26 19.80 29.14
C GLN A 21 17.51 18.54 28.69
N ARG A 22 16.18 18.63 28.51
CA ARG A 22 15.35 17.52 28.02
C ARG A 22 15.77 17.08 26.61
N LEU A 23 15.99 18.02 25.69
CA LEU A 23 16.39 17.68 24.33
C LEU A 23 17.83 17.14 24.27
N ASN A 24 18.74 17.68 25.08
CA ASN A 24 20.12 17.21 25.13
C ASN A 24 20.22 15.76 25.62
N SER A 25 19.35 15.33 26.55
CA SER A 25 19.34 13.93 27.03
C SER A 25 18.83 12.93 25.98
N GLN A 26 18.23 13.39 24.90
CA GLN A 26 17.74 12.54 23.80
C GLN A 26 18.75 12.37 22.66
N ILE A 27 19.83 13.16 22.64
CA ILE A 27 20.81 13.12 21.54
C ILE A 27 21.40 11.73 21.42
N GLY A 28 21.25 11.13 20.25
CA GLY A 28 21.80 9.81 19.94
C GLY A 28 20.98 8.62 20.46
N HIS A 29 19.93 8.88 21.23
CA HIS A 29 18.96 7.87 21.65
C HIS A 29 17.81 7.82 20.65
N TYR A 30 17.98 7.11 19.54
CA TYR A 30 16.97 7.05 18.45
C TYR A 30 15.84 6.03 18.69
N THR A 31 16.13 4.97 19.44
CA THR A 31 15.23 3.85 19.72
C THR A 31 15.70 3.12 20.98
N ASP A 32 14.79 2.38 21.62
CA ASP A 32 15.10 1.53 22.77
C ASP A 32 15.84 0.23 22.39
N ILE A 33 16.00 -0.03 21.08
CA ILE A 33 16.71 -1.20 20.56
C ILE A 33 18.22 -0.93 20.55
N ASP A 34 19.01 -1.92 20.95
CA ASP A 34 20.46 -1.91 20.78
C ASP A 34 20.83 -2.01 19.29
N THR A 35 20.94 -0.84 18.65
CA THR A 35 21.23 -0.74 17.22
C THR A 35 22.67 -1.11 16.86
N GLU A 36 23.61 -1.04 17.81
CA GLU A 36 25.00 -1.47 17.59
C GLU A 36 25.08 -2.99 17.52
N GLN A 37 24.43 -3.69 18.46
CA GLN A 37 24.29 -5.13 18.38
C GLN A 37 23.49 -5.57 17.15
N PHE A 38 22.46 -4.79 16.75
CA PHE A 38 21.70 -5.07 15.53
C PHE A 38 22.58 -5.04 14.27
N VAL A 39 23.46 -4.04 14.14
CA VAL A 39 24.39 -3.89 13.01
C VAL A 39 25.44 -5.00 13.03
N SER A 40 26.10 -5.23 14.16
CA SER A 40 27.19 -6.22 14.27
C SER A 40 26.75 -7.66 13.98
N ARG A 41 25.49 -8.00 14.24
CA ARG A 41 24.91 -9.31 13.89
C ARG A 41 24.62 -9.48 12.39
N ARG A 42 24.56 -8.40 11.61
CA ARG A 42 24.09 -8.41 10.21
C ARG A 42 25.16 -8.02 9.21
N LEU A 43 26.13 -7.22 9.63
CA LEU A 43 27.22 -6.75 8.78
C LEU A 43 28.54 -7.35 9.26
N ASN A 44 29.31 -7.91 8.32
CA ASN A 44 30.70 -8.29 8.55
C ASN A 44 31.59 -7.04 8.75
N GLU A 45 32.84 -7.23 9.17
CA GLU A 45 33.77 -6.13 9.47
C GLU A 45 33.97 -5.17 8.28
N ASP A 46 34.09 -5.71 7.07
CA ASP A 46 34.25 -4.91 5.84
C ASP A 46 33.03 -4.03 5.55
N ALA A 47 31.82 -4.59 5.71
CA ALA A 47 30.58 -3.85 5.53
C ALA A 47 30.38 -2.80 6.64
N GLN A 48 30.77 -3.08 7.88
CA GLN A 48 30.75 -2.10 8.98
C GLN A 48 31.73 -0.96 8.70
N ALA A 49 32.93 -1.25 8.19
CA ALA A 49 33.91 -0.23 7.82
C ALA A 49 33.37 0.72 6.74
N GLU A 50 32.60 0.21 5.78
CA GLU A 50 31.89 1.04 4.78
C GLU A 50 30.78 1.89 5.40
N LEU A 51 29.98 1.30 6.30
CA LEU A 51 28.87 1.99 6.97
C LEU A 51 29.38 3.19 7.78
N TYR A 52 30.49 2.99 8.50
CA TYR A 52 31.14 4.01 9.34
C TYR A 52 32.20 4.83 8.59
N ARG A 53 32.32 4.69 7.27
CA ARG A 53 33.28 5.51 6.51
C ARG A 53 33.00 7.00 6.73
N GLY A 54 34.01 7.71 7.22
CA GLY A 54 33.96 9.16 7.49
C GLY A 54 33.49 9.51 8.90
N VAL A 55 33.16 8.52 9.73
CA VAL A 55 32.98 8.70 11.18
C VAL A 55 34.38 8.83 11.82
N PRO A 56 34.72 9.96 12.46
CA PRO A 56 36.01 10.13 13.11
C PRO A 56 36.18 9.13 14.27
N LEU A 57 37.43 8.67 14.48
CA LEU A 57 37.80 7.75 15.57
C LEU A 57 37.90 8.46 16.93
N ASP A 58 38.08 9.77 16.94
CA ASP A 58 38.43 10.55 18.12
C ASP A 58 37.23 11.33 18.67
N ALA A 59 37.19 11.53 19.99
CA ALA A 59 36.17 12.29 20.72
C ALA A 59 36.22 13.82 20.49
N HIS A 60 37.06 14.30 19.57
CA HIS A 60 37.26 15.72 19.32
C HIS A 60 36.46 16.19 18.11
N HIS A 61 35.79 17.35 18.23
CA HIS A 61 35.14 17.95 17.08
C HIS A 61 36.10 18.90 16.32
N PRO A 62 36.56 18.57 15.10
CA PRO A 62 37.65 19.29 14.40
C PRO A 62 37.29 20.74 13.99
N LYS A 63 35.99 21.08 14.01
CA LYS A 63 35.47 22.42 13.69
C LYS A 63 35.04 23.22 14.92
N ALA A 64 35.18 22.69 16.14
CA ALA A 64 34.91 23.46 17.34
C ALA A 64 35.99 24.55 17.53
N PRO A 65 35.64 25.75 18.04
CA PRO A 65 36.63 26.76 18.40
C PRO A 65 37.66 26.21 19.39
N ALA A 66 38.94 26.53 19.21
CA ALA A 66 40.04 25.99 20.02
C ALA A 66 40.01 26.44 21.50
N ASP A 67 39.17 27.42 21.83
CA ASP A 67 38.98 28.04 23.13
C ASP A 67 37.63 27.71 23.78
N ASP A 68 36.76 26.93 23.15
CA ASP A 68 35.52 26.45 23.78
C ASP A 68 35.77 25.11 24.49
N SER A 69 35.37 25.03 25.75
CA SER A 69 35.33 23.82 26.58
C SER A 69 34.69 22.59 25.91
N GLY A 70 33.88 22.81 24.87
CA GLY A 70 33.21 21.77 24.08
C GLY A 70 34.04 21.09 22.99
N GLN A 71 35.34 21.39 22.83
CA GLN A 71 36.19 20.75 21.80
C GLN A 71 36.23 19.21 21.88
N TYR A 72 35.99 18.66 23.08
CA TYR A 72 35.98 17.22 23.38
C TYR A 72 34.56 16.62 23.45
N ASP A 73 33.53 17.41 23.13
CA ASP A 73 32.14 16.95 23.14
C ASP A 73 31.75 16.49 21.72
N PRO A 74 31.55 15.17 21.48
CA PRO A 74 31.14 14.66 20.17
C PRO A 74 29.70 15.07 19.76
N GLN A 75 28.99 15.76 20.66
CA GLN A 75 27.64 16.29 20.44
C GLN A 75 27.60 17.83 20.47
N TYR A 76 28.76 18.49 20.34
CA TYR A 76 28.91 19.93 20.52
C TYR A 76 27.93 20.76 19.64
N PHE A 77 27.93 20.55 18.32
CA PHE A 77 27.09 21.34 17.44
C PHE A 77 25.61 20.99 17.58
N ARG A 78 25.28 19.72 17.83
CA ARG A 78 23.90 19.31 18.15
C ARG A 78 23.38 20.02 19.40
N LYS A 79 24.16 20.08 20.49
CA LYS A 79 23.80 20.78 21.73
C LYS A 79 23.69 22.30 21.56
N LYS A 80 24.61 22.93 20.81
CA LYS A 80 24.53 24.38 20.50
C LYS A 80 23.30 24.70 19.66
N PHE A 81 22.97 23.85 18.69
CA PHE A 81 21.76 24.00 17.89
C PHE A 81 20.48 23.81 18.73
N ILE A 82 20.44 22.83 19.63
CA ILE A 82 19.34 22.65 20.59
C ILE A 82 19.18 23.89 21.47
N ALA A 83 20.27 24.47 21.99
CA ALA A 83 20.21 25.69 22.78
C ALA A 83 19.61 26.86 21.98
N HIS A 84 19.96 26.98 20.69
CA HIS A 84 19.39 27.98 19.79
C HIS A 84 17.88 27.77 19.57
N ILE A 85 17.44 26.52 19.36
CA ILE A 85 16.02 26.19 19.24
C ILE A 85 15.27 26.45 20.55
N ALA A 86 15.84 26.09 21.70
CA ALA A 86 15.23 26.35 23.00
C ALA A 86 15.01 27.86 23.25
N ALA A 87 15.95 28.70 22.82
CA ALA A 87 15.79 30.16 22.88
C ALA A 87 14.65 30.65 21.98
N ILE A 88 14.51 30.10 20.77
CA ILE A 88 13.39 30.38 19.87
C ILE A 88 12.07 29.95 20.53
N GLU A 89 12.00 28.74 21.09
CA GLU A 89 10.79 28.21 21.73
C GLU A 89 10.34 29.06 22.91
N ALA A 90 11.26 29.46 23.80
CA ALA A 90 10.98 30.35 24.91
C ALA A 90 10.62 31.78 24.46
N GLY A 91 11.07 32.20 23.26
CA GLY A 91 10.76 33.49 22.65
C GLY A 91 9.36 33.58 22.04
N LYS A 92 8.87 34.81 21.83
CA LYS A 92 7.58 35.06 21.14
C LYS A 92 7.68 35.03 19.62
N GLU A 93 8.86 35.28 19.07
CA GLU A 93 9.12 35.36 17.64
C GLU A 93 10.25 34.39 17.25
N PRO A 94 10.27 33.91 15.99
CA PRO A 94 9.28 34.14 14.94
C PRO A 94 7.96 33.40 15.23
N SER A 95 6.83 33.98 14.83
CA SER A 95 5.51 33.36 14.92
C SER A 95 4.69 33.57 13.64
N TYR A 96 3.88 32.58 13.26
CA TYR A 96 3.00 32.72 12.10
C TYR A 96 1.83 33.65 12.43
N LYS A 97 1.72 34.76 11.68
CA LYS A 97 0.68 35.79 11.87
C LYS A 97 -0.43 35.77 10.81
N GLY A 98 -0.44 34.75 9.93
CA GLY A 98 -1.43 34.64 8.84
C GLY A 98 -2.72 33.94 9.24
N ASP A 99 -3.62 33.75 8.27
CA ASP A 99 -4.93 33.12 8.47
C ASP A 99 -4.82 31.59 8.61
N ALA A 100 -5.33 31.05 9.72
CA ALA A 100 -5.40 29.62 10.00
C ALA A 100 -6.17 28.83 8.93
N ARG A 101 -7.23 29.41 8.33
CA ARG A 101 -7.99 28.76 7.26
C ARG A 101 -7.18 28.67 5.99
N LYS A 102 -6.45 29.72 5.64
CA LYS A 102 -5.54 29.73 4.49
C LYS A 102 -4.41 28.71 4.70
N ARG A 103 -3.86 28.62 5.91
CA ARG A 103 -2.87 27.60 6.29
C ARG A 103 -3.38 26.16 6.15
N ALA A 104 -4.67 25.91 6.44
CA ALA A 104 -5.25 24.58 6.26
C ALA A 104 -5.48 24.20 4.78
N LEU A 105 -5.92 25.16 3.96
CA LEU A 105 -6.26 24.94 2.54
C LEU A 105 -5.03 24.98 1.62
N ASP A 106 -4.12 25.93 1.86
CA ASP A 106 -2.87 26.12 1.11
C ASP A 106 -1.69 26.24 2.09
N PRO A 107 -1.26 25.13 2.70
CA PRO A 107 -0.23 25.15 3.73
C PRO A 107 1.13 25.61 3.20
N ALA A 108 1.39 25.49 1.89
CA ALA A 108 2.63 25.96 1.27
C ALA A 108 2.80 27.48 1.40
N SER A 109 1.69 28.24 1.34
CA SER A 109 1.69 29.69 1.54
C SER A 109 1.94 30.14 2.99
N ALA A 110 1.92 29.20 3.93
CA ALA A 110 2.12 29.43 5.36
C ALA A 110 3.43 28.81 5.88
N THR A 111 4.42 28.67 5.00
CA THR A 111 5.78 28.22 5.32
C THR A 111 6.70 29.40 5.64
N ILE A 112 7.85 29.13 6.24
CA ILE A 112 8.92 30.10 6.49
C ILE A 112 10.24 29.65 5.85
N SER A 113 11.15 30.57 5.53
CA SER A 113 12.51 30.20 5.10
C SER A 113 13.38 29.82 6.31
N MET A 114 14.43 29.04 6.07
CA MET A 114 15.34 28.62 7.14
C MET A 114 16.08 29.83 7.74
N GLN A 115 16.43 30.80 6.91
CA GLN A 115 17.10 32.03 7.32
C GLN A 115 16.18 32.93 8.15
N ASP A 116 14.92 33.10 7.75
CA ASP A 116 13.96 33.91 8.51
C ASP A 116 13.58 33.25 9.84
N PHE A 117 13.61 31.92 9.90
CA PHE A 117 13.28 31.18 11.13
C PHE A 117 14.44 31.15 12.13
N LEU A 118 15.66 30.85 11.68
CA LEU A 118 16.81 30.64 12.57
C LEU A 118 17.79 31.81 12.64
N GLY A 119 17.76 32.73 11.68
CA GLY A 119 18.85 33.67 11.42
C GLY A 119 20.09 33.00 10.80
N ASP A 120 21.06 33.81 10.39
CA ASP A 120 22.26 33.33 9.68
C ASP A 120 23.11 32.37 10.52
N GLU A 121 23.33 32.70 11.80
CA GLU A 121 24.12 31.85 12.69
C GLU A 121 23.39 30.54 13.01
N GLY A 122 22.07 30.59 13.22
CA GLY A 122 21.28 29.39 13.45
C GLY A 122 21.25 28.46 12.23
N VAL A 123 21.23 28.99 11.01
CA VAL A 123 21.38 28.20 9.77
C VAL A 123 22.74 27.50 9.71
N LYS A 124 23.81 28.20 10.11
CA LYS A 124 25.16 27.65 10.13
C LYS A 124 25.29 26.54 11.19
N LEU A 125 24.77 26.78 12.40
CA LEU A 125 24.71 25.79 13.47
C LEU A 125 23.93 24.55 13.05
N TYR A 126 22.76 24.72 12.40
CA TYR A 126 21.98 23.61 11.88
C TYR A 126 22.77 22.72 10.92
N ARG A 127 23.50 23.33 9.97
CA ARG A 127 24.31 22.58 8.99
C ARG A 127 25.45 21.82 9.66
N LEU A 128 26.09 22.42 10.66
CA LEU A 128 27.15 21.78 11.43
C LEU A 128 26.61 20.65 12.31
N ALA A 129 25.45 20.84 12.95
CA ALA A 129 24.78 19.82 13.74
C ALA A 129 24.36 18.60 12.89
N LEU A 130 23.89 18.82 11.65
CA LEU A 130 23.61 17.73 10.71
C LEU A 130 24.87 17.00 10.24
N GLU A 131 25.97 17.70 10.05
CA GLU A 131 27.25 17.08 9.68
C GLU A 131 27.79 16.23 10.84
N GLU A 132 27.70 16.73 12.07
CA GLU A 132 28.03 15.98 13.29
C GLU A 132 27.15 14.74 13.44
N GLU A 133 25.82 14.89 13.29
CA GLU A 133 24.87 13.76 13.33
C GLU A 133 25.19 12.72 12.26
N LEU A 134 25.38 13.13 11.00
CA LEU A 134 25.71 12.24 9.89
C LEU A 134 27.00 11.45 10.14
N ASN A 135 27.97 12.02 10.84
CA ASN A 135 29.25 11.39 11.13
C ASN A 135 29.29 10.74 12.51
N SER A 136 28.13 10.41 13.09
CA SER A 136 28.01 9.73 14.36
C SER A 136 27.61 8.25 14.20
N ARG A 137 28.13 7.38 15.07
CA ARG A 137 27.81 5.93 14.99
C ARG A 137 26.35 5.68 15.31
N GLU A 138 25.82 6.38 16.30
CA GLU A 138 24.43 6.26 16.74
C GLU A 138 23.44 6.51 15.59
N TYR A 139 23.67 7.55 14.79
CA TYR A 139 22.82 7.86 13.65
C TYR A 139 22.94 6.80 12.55
N ARG A 140 24.15 6.32 12.26
CA ARG A 140 24.38 5.28 11.24
C ARG A 140 23.72 3.97 11.60
N ASN A 141 23.79 3.59 12.87
CA ASN A 141 23.14 2.38 13.39
C ASN A 141 21.62 2.51 13.36
N ALA A 142 21.09 3.63 13.84
CA ALA A 142 19.66 3.91 13.80
C ALA A 142 19.11 3.94 12.37
N LEU A 143 19.85 4.52 11.43
CA LEU A 143 19.48 4.57 10.03
C LEU A 143 19.50 3.17 9.39
N PHE A 144 20.55 2.39 9.63
CA PHE A 144 20.62 1.01 9.14
C PHE A 144 19.46 0.17 9.68
N HIS A 145 19.18 0.27 10.97
CA HIS A 145 18.04 -0.40 11.60
C HIS A 145 16.70 0.04 11.00
N ALA A 146 16.44 1.35 10.91
CA ALA A 146 15.19 1.89 10.35
C ALA A 146 14.99 1.60 8.84
N SER A 147 16.07 1.23 8.15
CA SER A 147 16.08 0.82 6.74
C SER A 147 16.00 -0.70 6.55
N THR A 148 16.15 -1.52 7.61
CA THR A 148 16.18 -2.98 7.49
C THR A 148 14.83 -3.57 7.85
N GLU A 149 14.28 -4.38 6.95
CA GLU A 149 13.05 -5.14 7.18
C GLU A 149 13.34 -6.64 7.06
N HIS A 150 12.77 -7.42 7.99
CA HIS A 150 12.92 -8.87 8.01
C HIS A 150 11.73 -9.54 7.31
N TYR A 151 12.01 -10.36 6.30
CA TYR A 151 11.03 -11.15 5.57
C TYR A 151 11.08 -12.60 6.06
N PRO A 152 10.06 -13.08 6.81
CA PRO A 152 10.05 -14.43 7.34
C PRO A 152 9.87 -15.48 6.23
N GLY A 153 10.26 -16.72 6.55
CA GLY A 153 10.13 -17.88 5.67
C GLY A 153 11.49 -18.42 5.23
N GLU A 154 11.49 -19.18 4.13
CA GLU A 154 12.70 -19.82 3.62
C GLU A 154 13.76 -18.80 3.18
N LYS A 155 15.00 -19.10 3.52
CA LYS A 155 16.19 -18.37 3.10
C LYS A 155 16.34 -18.43 1.59
N TRP A 156 16.68 -17.30 0.99
CA TRP A 156 16.98 -17.22 -0.44
C TRP A 156 18.43 -17.60 -0.71
N ALA A 157 18.66 -18.43 -1.72
CA ALA A 157 20.00 -18.77 -2.22
C ALA A 157 20.69 -17.56 -2.87
N GLU A 158 19.91 -16.67 -3.47
CA GLU A 158 20.39 -15.42 -4.05
C GLU A 158 19.71 -14.24 -3.37
N ARG A 159 20.50 -13.25 -2.96
CA ARG A 159 19.96 -12.01 -2.39
C ARG A 159 19.35 -11.14 -3.49
N PRO A 160 18.19 -10.51 -3.26
CA PRO A 160 17.63 -9.58 -4.21
C PRO A 160 18.32 -8.21 -4.15
N ALA A 161 18.59 -7.63 -5.31
CA ALA A 161 18.98 -6.25 -5.49
C ALA A 161 17.94 -5.55 -6.36
N ILE A 162 16.94 -4.94 -5.72
CA ILE A 162 15.77 -4.38 -6.40
C ILE A 162 15.94 -2.89 -6.59
N ILE A 163 15.77 -2.40 -7.82
CA ILE A 163 15.65 -0.97 -8.09
C ILE A 163 14.17 -0.62 -8.17
N VAL A 164 13.71 0.34 -7.38
CA VAL A 164 12.33 0.83 -7.44
C VAL A 164 12.33 2.23 -7.99
N SER A 165 11.99 2.34 -9.27
CA SER A 165 11.98 3.59 -10.02
C SER A 165 10.61 4.26 -9.99
N GLY A 166 10.60 5.59 -10.07
CA GLY A 166 9.39 6.38 -10.23
C GLY A 166 9.52 7.83 -9.77
N PRO A 167 8.57 8.70 -10.15
CA PRO A 167 8.55 10.09 -9.71
C PRO A 167 8.66 10.27 -8.20
N SER A 168 9.20 11.40 -7.75
CA SER A 168 9.16 11.75 -6.32
C SER A 168 7.71 11.79 -5.83
N ALA A 169 7.43 11.31 -4.61
CA ALA A 169 6.08 11.12 -4.05
C ALA A 169 5.15 10.11 -4.76
N SER A 170 5.65 9.28 -5.70
CA SER A 170 4.82 8.26 -6.38
C SER A 170 4.40 7.06 -5.53
N GLY A 171 4.79 6.99 -4.26
CA GLY A 171 4.56 5.81 -3.41
C GLY A 171 5.69 4.77 -3.46
N LYS A 172 6.92 5.15 -3.84
CA LYS A 172 8.08 4.23 -3.90
C LYS A 172 8.37 3.46 -2.62
N THR A 173 8.11 4.06 -1.45
CA THR A 173 8.31 3.40 -0.16
C THR A 173 7.37 2.19 -0.02
N VAL A 174 6.09 2.35 -0.36
CA VAL A 174 5.11 1.23 -0.39
C VAL A 174 5.46 0.24 -1.52
N ALA A 175 5.85 0.75 -2.68
CA ALA A 175 6.25 -0.07 -3.82
C ALA A 175 7.50 -0.91 -3.54
N THR A 176 8.36 -0.49 -2.60
CA THR A 176 9.52 -1.27 -2.16
C THR A 176 9.10 -2.57 -1.50
N GLN A 177 8.15 -2.51 -0.56
CA GLN A 177 7.62 -3.70 0.10
C GLN A 177 6.93 -4.62 -0.90
N ALA A 178 6.07 -4.06 -1.76
CA ALA A 178 5.39 -4.83 -2.80
C ALA A 178 6.37 -5.49 -3.79
N ALA A 179 7.48 -4.83 -4.13
CA ALA A 179 8.49 -5.40 -5.01
C ALA A 179 9.22 -6.59 -4.38
N VAL A 180 9.57 -6.51 -3.08
CA VAL A 180 10.20 -7.63 -2.36
C VAL A 180 9.22 -8.80 -2.21
N GLU A 181 7.97 -8.51 -1.84
CA GLU A 181 6.89 -9.50 -1.73
C GLU A 181 6.60 -10.22 -3.05
N GLN A 182 6.76 -9.54 -4.18
CA GLN A 182 6.68 -10.17 -5.48
C GLN A 182 7.96 -10.94 -5.83
N ALA A 183 9.13 -10.40 -5.47
CA ALA A 183 10.43 -11.01 -5.72
C ALA A 183 10.57 -12.38 -5.05
N LYS A 184 10.15 -12.49 -3.77
CA LYS A 184 10.32 -13.71 -2.97
C LYS A 184 9.66 -14.96 -3.56
N ARG A 185 8.70 -14.78 -4.48
CA ARG A 185 7.99 -15.87 -5.18
C ARG A 185 8.84 -16.60 -6.22
N PHE A 186 9.91 -15.97 -6.70
CA PHE A 186 10.76 -16.56 -7.76
C PHE A 186 12.25 -16.55 -7.42
N LEU A 187 12.62 -16.00 -6.26
CA LEU A 187 14.00 -16.13 -5.78
C LEU A 187 14.27 -17.59 -5.42
N PRO A 188 15.42 -18.15 -5.87
CA PRO A 188 15.78 -19.52 -5.54
C PRO A 188 15.95 -19.67 -4.03
N LYS A 189 15.56 -20.83 -3.49
CA LYS A 189 15.64 -21.16 -2.07
C LYS A 189 17.00 -21.79 -1.74
N ALA A 190 17.51 -21.51 -0.54
CA ALA A 190 18.77 -22.07 -0.08
C ALA A 190 18.66 -23.58 0.15
N GLU A 191 19.72 -24.31 -0.17
CA GLU A 191 19.86 -25.74 0.10
C GLU A 191 21.08 -25.98 1.01
N PRO A 192 20.94 -26.64 2.16
CA PRO A 192 19.70 -27.21 2.71
C PRO A 192 18.68 -26.14 3.14
N VAL A 193 17.41 -26.55 3.23
CA VAL A 193 16.29 -25.68 3.64
C VAL A 193 16.58 -24.99 4.98
N ASP A 194 16.52 -23.66 4.98
CA ASP A 194 16.72 -22.78 6.13
C ASP A 194 15.52 -21.84 6.26
N TYR A 195 14.92 -21.75 7.46
CA TYR A 195 13.77 -20.86 7.76
C TYR A 195 14.16 -19.61 8.55
N SER A 196 15.45 -19.25 8.60
CA SER A 196 15.94 -18.06 9.29
C SER A 196 15.45 -16.73 8.69
N GLY A 197 14.79 -16.76 7.53
CA GLY A 197 14.25 -15.58 6.85
C GLY A 197 15.32 -14.72 6.19
N ASN A 198 14.90 -13.56 5.70
CA ASN A 198 15.72 -12.72 4.83
C ASN A 198 15.64 -11.25 5.25
N ASP A 199 16.78 -10.66 5.58
CA ASP A 199 16.87 -9.23 5.86
C ASP A 199 17.11 -8.46 4.56
N VAL A 200 16.29 -7.43 4.34
CA VAL A 200 16.38 -6.55 3.17
C VAL A 200 16.51 -5.10 3.60
N VAL A 201 17.51 -4.40 3.05
CA VAL A 201 17.82 -3.01 3.41
C VAL A 201 17.34 -2.04 2.33
N ALA A 202 16.49 -1.09 2.72
CA ALA A 202 16.03 0.01 1.88
C ALA A 202 17.05 1.17 1.88
N ILE A 203 17.72 1.37 0.75
CA ILE A 203 18.70 2.44 0.52
C ILE A 203 17.94 3.70 0.06
N ASP A 204 17.22 4.33 0.98
CA ASP A 204 16.34 5.48 0.73
C ASP A 204 16.84 6.77 1.42
N GLY A 205 17.05 7.83 0.65
CA GLY A 205 17.37 9.16 1.20
C GLY A 205 16.22 9.76 2.01
N GLY A 206 14.98 9.29 1.81
CA GLY A 206 13.84 9.57 2.70
C GLY A 206 14.10 9.10 4.14
N LYS A 207 14.59 7.86 4.31
CA LYS A 207 14.89 7.30 5.64
C LYS A 207 15.98 8.07 6.38
N ALA A 208 17.04 8.49 5.67
CA ALA A 208 18.08 9.34 6.25
C ALA A 208 17.51 10.64 6.86
N ARG A 209 16.55 11.27 6.16
CA ARG A 209 15.86 12.47 6.65
C ARG A 209 14.88 12.18 7.78
N GLU A 210 14.17 11.05 7.72
CA GLU A 210 13.21 10.61 8.74
C GLU A 210 13.88 10.15 10.04
N VAL A 211 15.13 9.73 10.02
CA VAL A 211 15.87 9.35 11.23
C VAL A 211 16.50 10.56 11.92
N SER A 212 16.93 11.58 11.17
CA SER A 212 17.65 12.75 11.70
C SER A 212 16.88 13.51 12.79
N GLN A 213 17.43 13.54 14.00
CA GLN A 213 16.89 14.24 15.16
C GLN A 213 16.95 15.76 14.94
N MET A 214 18.05 16.28 14.37
CA MET A 214 18.20 17.74 14.18
C MET A 214 17.22 18.27 13.13
N ARG A 215 16.99 17.50 12.06
CA ARG A 215 15.97 17.83 11.06
C ARG A 215 14.56 17.80 11.67
N LYS A 216 14.24 16.79 12.50
CA LYS A 216 12.95 16.72 13.20
C LYS A 216 12.73 17.90 14.13
N LEU A 217 13.76 18.25 14.91
CA LEU A 217 13.72 19.34 15.89
C LEU A 217 13.31 20.66 15.23
N VAL A 218 13.97 21.02 14.14
CA VAL A 218 13.71 22.31 13.48
C VAL A 218 12.33 22.38 12.83
N ILE A 219 11.82 21.25 12.32
CA ILE A 219 10.46 21.16 11.78
C ILE A 219 9.44 21.33 12.91
N GLN A 220 9.64 20.67 14.05
CA GLN A 220 8.75 20.78 15.20
C GLN A 220 8.73 22.19 15.77
N ALA A 221 9.88 22.82 15.95
CA ALA A 221 9.96 24.22 16.39
C ALA A 221 9.20 25.16 15.42
N ALA A 222 9.39 25.01 14.10
CA ALA A 222 8.63 25.81 13.14
C ALA A 222 7.12 25.56 13.23
N ASN A 223 6.71 24.31 13.42
CA ASN A 223 5.32 23.95 13.64
C ASN A 223 4.77 24.56 14.94
N HIS A 224 5.51 24.53 16.05
CA HIS A 224 5.14 25.13 17.34
C HIS A 224 4.91 26.62 17.22
N LYS A 225 5.72 27.29 16.39
CA LYS A 225 5.55 28.70 16.03
C LYS A 225 4.43 28.96 15.01
N GLY A 226 3.67 27.94 14.64
CA GLY A 226 2.48 28.05 13.79
C GLY A 226 2.77 28.03 12.28
N PHE A 227 4.01 27.82 11.84
CA PHE A 227 4.29 27.66 10.41
C PHE A 227 3.96 26.24 9.94
N SER A 228 3.52 26.07 8.71
CA SER A 228 3.24 24.72 8.15
C SER A 228 4.50 23.87 7.94
N GLY A 229 5.68 24.51 7.98
CA GLY A 229 6.99 23.92 7.75
C GLY A 229 7.99 24.95 7.22
N ILE A 230 9.17 24.46 6.85
CA ILE A 230 10.29 25.29 6.33
C ILE A 230 10.50 25.01 4.84
N GLN A 231 10.36 26.03 4.00
CA GLN A 231 10.24 25.87 2.54
C GLN A 231 11.52 25.36 1.85
N ASP A 232 12.69 25.76 2.36
CA ASP A 232 14.01 25.48 1.82
C ASP A 232 14.81 24.47 2.65
N LEU A 233 14.17 23.82 3.63
CA LEU A 233 14.82 22.88 4.56
C LEU A 233 15.55 21.75 3.85
N HIS A 234 15.01 21.23 2.74
CA HIS A 234 15.64 20.16 1.97
C HIS A 234 17.02 20.57 1.43
N LYS A 235 17.16 21.81 0.93
CA LYS A 235 18.44 22.35 0.45
C LYS A 235 19.47 22.40 1.58
N HIS A 236 19.04 22.84 2.77
CA HIS A 236 19.89 22.96 3.95
C HIS A 236 20.24 21.61 4.62
N SER A 237 19.53 20.54 4.25
CA SER A 237 19.76 19.19 4.79
C SER A 237 20.33 18.20 3.76
N SER A 238 20.75 18.70 2.60
CA SER A 238 21.27 17.88 1.50
C SER A 238 22.50 17.03 1.88
N ILE A 239 23.22 17.38 2.95
CA ILE A 239 24.34 16.59 3.44
C ILE A 239 23.92 15.17 3.86
N LEU A 240 22.69 14.99 4.36
CA LEU A 240 22.15 13.69 4.76
C LEU A 240 22.04 12.70 3.58
N GLU A 241 21.97 13.18 2.34
CA GLU A 241 21.94 12.31 1.15
C GLU A 241 23.24 11.49 1.02
N LYS A 242 24.35 11.95 1.61
CA LYS A 242 25.61 11.17 1.66
C LYS A 242 25.49 9.89 2.47
N ALA A 243 24.51 9.78 3.39
CA ALA A 243 24.28 8.56 4.15
C ALA A 243 23.91 7.38 3.24
N LYS A 244 23.19 7.66 2.13
CA LYS A 244 22.80 6.69 1.11
C LYS A 244 24.02 5.99 0.51
N ASP A 245 25.11 6.72 0.28
CA ASP A 245 26.33 6.16 -0.30
C ASP A 245 27.00 5.18 0.66
N SER A 246 27.22 5.54 1.93
CA SER A 246 27.80 4.61 2.92
C SER A 246 26.95 3.37 3.12
N MET A 247 25.62 3.52 3.25
CA MET A 247 24.70 2.38 3.37
C MET A 247 24.76 1.48 2.14
N ARG A 248 24.78 2.06 0.93
CA ARG A 248 24.86 1.28 -0.31
C ARG A 248 26.14 0.45 -0.34
N GLU A 249 27.28 1.06 -0.07
CA GLU A 249 28.56 0.35 -0.11
C GLU A 249 28.64 -0.73 0.98
N ALA A 250 28.13 -0.46 2.18
CA ALA A 250 28.05 -1.43 3.27
C ALA A 250 27.22 -2.65 2.87
N VAL A 251 26.00 -2.43 2.36
CA VAL A 251 25.10 -3.53 2.01
C VAL A 251 25.63 -4.32 0.81
N MET A 252 26.23 -3.66 -0.18
CA MET A 252 26.87 -4.33 -1.31
C MET A 252 28.01 -5.28 -0.89
N LYS A 253 28.72 -5.00 0.21
CA LYS A 253 29.76 -5.86 0.82
C LYS A 253 29.23 -6.91 1.82
N SER A 254 27.93 -6.90 2.11
CA SER A 254 27.26 -7.90 2.94
C SER A 254 26.56 -8.95 2.08
N ASP A 255 25.90 -9.93 2.71
CA ASP A 255 25.01 -10.89 2.03
C ASP A 255 23.52 -10.48 2.09
N LEU A 256 23.22 -9.29 2.62
CA LEU A 256 21.86 -8.80 2.77
C LEU A 256 21.23 -8.42 1.43
N GLY A 257 19.94 -8.70 1.28
CA GLY A 257 19.15 -8.16 0.17
C GLY A 257 19.03 -6.64 0.30
N PHE A 258 18.78 -5.96 -0.81
CA PHE A 258 18.58 -4.51 -0.77
C PHE A 258 17.64 -3.99 -1.84
N VAL A 259 17.00 -2.87 -1.51
CA VAL A 259 16.16 -2.12 -2.43
C VAL A 259 16.66 -0.69 -2.55
N ILE A 260 16.70 -0.16 -3.77
CA ILE A 260 17.12 1.22 -4.05
C ILE A 260 15.94 1.98 -4.66
N PRO A 261 15.17 2.72 -3.86
CA PRO A 261 14.23 3.71 -4.37
C PRO A 261 15.00 4.83 -5.08
N GLU A 262 14.66 5.10 -6.33
CA GLU A 262 15.35 6.09 -7.13
C GLU A 262 14.42 6.77 -8.14
N THR A 263 14.60 8.07 -8.38
CA THR A 263 13.75 8.83 -9.31
C THR A 263 14.36 8.93 -10.70
N PHE A 264 15.66 8.68 -10.84
CA PHE A 264 16.35 8.72 -12.14
C PHE A 264 16.15 10.06 -12.89
N SER A 265 15.90 11.16 -12.16
CA SER A 265 15.68 12.49 -12.76
C SER A 265 16.88 12.98 -13.57
N SER A 266 18.09 12.49 -13.24
CA SER A 266 19.34 12.79 -13.93
C SER A 266 19.70 11.77 -15.02
N TRP A 267 18.80 10.85 -15.38
CA TRP A 267 19.08 9.79 -16.35
C TRP A 267 19.53 10.30 -17.72
N SER A 268 18.96 11.43 -18.16
CA SER A 268 19.31 12.08 -19.42
C SER A 268 20.70 12.73 -19.44
N ILE A 269 21.37 12.83 -18.28
CA ILE A 269 22.72 13.37 -18.18
C ILE A 269 23.72 12.24 -18.50
N PRO A 270 24.49 12.33 -19.60
CA PRO A 270 25.51 11.35 -19.93
C PRO A 270 26.56 11.26 -18.80
N PHE A 271 27.11 10.07 -18.57
CA PHE A 271 28.15 9.81 -17.56
C PHE A 271 27.77 10.12 -16.09
N HIS A 272 26.49 10.36 -15.79
CA HIS A 272 26.03 10.47 -14.42
C HIS A 272 26.21 9.11 -13.71
N LYS A 273 26.67 9.12 -12.44
CA LYS A 273 26.96 7.92 -11.62
C LYS A 273 25.82 6.90 -11.55
N ILE A 274 24.61 7.33 -11.85
CA ILE A 274 23.41 6.48 -11.87
C ILE A 274 23.48 5.39 -12.95
N HIS A 275 24.20 5.63 -14.05
CA HIS A 275 24.41 4.64 -15.10
C HIS A 275 25.33 3.49 -14.65
N ASP A 276 26.25 3.77 -13.74
CA ASP A 276 27.19 2.77 -13.22
C ASP A 276 26.60 1.94 -12.10
N LEU A 277 25.60 2.47 -11.38
CA LEU A 277 24.93 1.78 -10.28
C LEU A 277 24.39 0.40 -10.72
N MET A 278 23.66 0.35 -11.84
CA MET A 278 23.08 -0.90 -12.32
C MET A 278 24.14 -1.91 -12.73
N LYS A 279 25.20 -1.46 -13.40
CA LYS A 279 26.34 -2.32 -13.79
C LYS A 279 27.05 -2.90 -12.56
N LYS A 280 27.27 -2.07 -11.55
CA LYS A 280 27.91 -2.49 -10.29
C LYS A 280 27.10 -3.58 -9.60
N ILE A 281 25.78 -3.42 -9.52
CA ILE A 281 24.89 -4.44 -8.94
C ILE A 281 24.96 -5.76 -9.74
N ASP A 282 24.97 -5.68 -11.07
CA ASP A 282 24.99 -6.87 -11.95
C ASP A 282 26.23 -7.75 -11.70
N THR A 283 27.36 -7.13 -11.32
CA THR A 283 28.63 -7.81 -10.99
C THR A 283 28.70 -8.42 -9.59
N LEU A 284 27.70 -8.20 -8.72
CA LEU A 284 27.73 -8.74 -7.36
C LEU A 284 27.51 -10.27 -7.35
N PRO A 285 28.30 -11.03 -6.56
CA PRO A 285 28.11 -12.47 -6.42
C PRO A 285 26.80 -12.80 -5.70
N GLY A 286 26.21 -13.96 -6.00
CA GLY A 286 25.00 -14.46 -5.34
C GLY A 286 23.81 -13.48 -5.35
N THR A 287 23.74 -12.60 -6.34
CA THR A 287 22.79 -11.48 -6.37
C THR A 287 21.90 -11.54 -7.59
N LYS A 288 20.59 -11.53 -7.34
CA LYS A 288 19.54 -11.38 -8.36
C LYS A 288 19.16 -9.92 -8.51
N GLN A 289 19.39 -9.34 -9.68
CA GLN A 289 19.02 -7.95 -9.94
C GLN A 289 17.59 -7.87 -10.48
N LEU A 290 16.78 -6.98 -9.89
CA LEU A 290 15.41 -6.72 -10.31
C LEU A 290 15.18 -5.24 -10.55
N PHE A 291 14.31 -4.93 -11.51
CA PHE A 291 13.86 -3.57 -11.75
C PHE A 291 12.35 -3.46 -11.58
N SER A 292 11.91 -2.48 -10.81
CA SER A 292 10.51 -2.15 -10.61
C SER A 292 10.27 -0.71 -11.02
N ARG A 293 9.16 -0.44 -11.69
CA ARG A 293 8.73 0.93 -12.02
C ARG A 293 7.33 1.21 -11.50
N VAL A 294 7.21 2.30 -10.77
CA VAL A 294 5.91 2.83 -10.34
C VAL A 294 5.27 3.62 -11.48
N VAL A 295 4.05 3.24 -11.85
CA VAL A 295 3.24 3.89 -12.89
C VAL A 295 1.86 4.21 -12.33
N GLY A 296 1.13 5.14 -12.94
CA GLY A 296 -0.32 5.23 -12.73
C GLY A 296 -1.08 4.75 -13.95
N GLU A 297 -2.31 4.27 -13.75
CA GLU A 297 -3.17 3.80 -14.85
C GLU A 297 -3.50 4.93 -15.82
N GLU A 298 -3.76 6.14 -15.30
CA GLU A 298 -4.00 7.34 -16.08
C GLU A 298 -2.93 8.41 -15.77
N PRO A 299 -2.14 8.90 -16.76
CA PRO A 299 -1.03 9.82 -16.51
C PRO A 299 -1.42 11.15 -15.85
N SER A 300 -2.55 11.74 -16.25
CA SER A 300 -3.10 12.99 -15.70
C SER A 300 -3.49 12.82 -14.24
N LEU A 301 -4.28 11.79 -13.93
CA LEU A 301 -4.65 11.45 -12.57
C LEU A 301 -3.41 11.15 -11.73
N PHE A 302 -2.47 10.35 -12.25
CA PHE A 302 -1.24 10.02 -11.54
C PHE A 302 -0.44 11.26 -11.16
N GLN A 303 -0.27 12.21 -12.08
CA GLN A 303 0.39 13.47 -11.77
C GLN A 303 -0.34 14.27 -10.68
N LYS A 304 -1.68 14.35 -10.75
CA LYS A 304 -2.50 15.01 -9.72
C LYS A 304 -2.30 14.35 -8.35
N ILE A 305 -2.35 13.02 -8.29
CA ILE A 305 -2.19 12.23 -7.06
C ILE A 305 -0.80 12.38 -6.47
N VAL A 306 0.24 12.28 -7.29
CA VAL A 306 1.62 12.46 -6.82
C VAL A 306 1.84 13.86 -6.26
N ASN A 307 1.26 14.88 -6.90
CA ASN A 307 1.29 16.24 -6.38
C ASN A 307 0.53 16.37 -5.05
N PHE A 308 -0.65 15.77 -4.94
CA PHE A 308 -1.44 15.77 -3.71
C PHE A 308 -0.72 15.07 -2.56
N MET A 309 -0.22 13.85 -2.77
CA MET A 309 0.57 13.08 -1.79
C MET A 309 1.81 13.85 -1.35
N GLY A 310 2.53 14.43 -2.31
CA GLY A 310 3.71 15.25 -2.04
C GLY A 310 3.39 16.44 -1.13
N ASN A 311 2.37 17.21 -1.47
CA ASN A 311 1.96 18.37 -0.67
C ASN A 311 1.39 17.99 0.70
N ARG A 312 0.70 16.85 0.82
CA ARG A 312 0.19 16.36 2.11
C ARG A 312 1.32 15.90 3.03
N ARG A 313 2.36 15.27 2.49
CA ARG A 313 3.56 14.88 3.25
C ARG A 313 4.44 16.08 3.62
N ALA A 314 4.50 17.08 2.75
CA ALA A 314 5.41 18.22 2.92
C ALA A 314 5.04 19.10 4.11
N TRP A 315 3.75 19.36 4.35
CA TRP A 315 3.33 20.45 5.21
C TRP A 315 2.29 20.04 6.27
N LYS A 316 2.44 20.59 7.48
CA LYS A 316 1.42 20.49 8.54
C LYS A 316 0.22 21.36 8.18
N ARG A 317 -0.99 20.88 8.47
CA ARG A 317 -2.26 21.54 8.07
C ARG A 317 -3.18 21.88 9.25
N ASP A 318 -3.08 21.13 10.33
CA ASP A 318 -3.93 21.21 11.51
C ASP A 318 -3.12 20.94 12.79
N GLY A 319 -3.78 20.95 13.95
CA GLY A 319 -3.17 20.59 15.23
C GLY A 319 -2.04 21.53 15.66
N PHE A 320 -2.15 22.83 15.33
CA PHE A 320 -1.14 23.82 15.70
C PHE A 320 -1.22 24.23 17.17
N GLU A 321 -2.41 24.19 17.77
CA GLU A 321 -2.66 24.60 19.17
C GLU A 321 -2.43 23.47 20.19
N GLN A 322 -2.34 22.22 19.74
CA GLN A 322 -2.23 21.02 20.58
C GLN A 322 -0.96 20.25 20.23
N GLN A 323 0.18 20.94 20.27
CA GLN A 323 1.46 20.29 19.97
C GLN A 323 2.00 19.66 21.26
N PRO A 324 2.46 18.40 21.20
CA PRO A 324 3.23 17.84 22.30
C PRO A 324 4.55 18.63 22.44
N ASP A 325 5.22 18.44 23.56
CA ASP A 325 6.57 18.97 23.76
C ASP A 325 7.51 18.52 22.63
N LEU A 326 8.56 19.32 22.40
CA LEU A 326 9.59 18.96 21.43
C LEU A 326 10.25 17.63 21.82
N ASP A 327 10.27 16.69 20.88
CA ASP A 327 10.86 15.36 21.02
C ASP A 327 11.71 15.05 19.78
N LEU A 328 13.01 14.80 19.98
CA LEU A 328 13.95 14.48 18.90
C LEU A 328 13.56 13.21 18.14
N ASN A 329 12.77 12.32 18.74
CA ASN A 329 12.39 11.04 18.18
C ASN A 329 10.96 10.99 17.64
N ASN A 330 10.24 12.11 17.66
CA ASN A 330 8.87 12.19 17.16
C ASN A 330 8.77 11.73 15.69
N GLN A 331 7.96 10.70 15.46
CA GLN A 331 7.75 10.10 14.14
C GLN A 331 6.57 10.72 13.37
N ARG A 332 5.71 11.50 14.04
CA ARG A 332 4.47 12.04 13.48
C ARG A 332 4.61 13.50 13.08
N ILE A 333 5.58 13.78 12.21
CA ILE A 333 5.85 15.14 11.71
C ILE A 333 5.81 15.21 10.17
N SER A 334 5.58 16.41 9.64
CA SER A 334 5.66 16.69 8.20
C SER A 334 7.12 16.64 7.70
N GLU A 335 7.33 16.35 6.40
CA GLU A 335 8.70 16.23 5.85
C GLU A 335 9.36 17.60 5.62
N SER A 336 8.59 18.69 5.49
CA SER A 336 9.07 20.01 5.04
C SER A 336 9.92 19.92 3.77
N LYS A 337 9.34 19.27 2.75
CA LYS A 337 9.95 19.08 1.43
C LYS A 337 8.90 19.35 0.35
N ALA A 338 8.96 20.53 -0.25
CA ALA A 338 8.09 20.88 -1.36
C ALA A 338 8.31 19.95 -2.57
N TYR A 339 7.23 19.51 -3.21
CA TYR A 339 7.30 18.71 -4.44
C TYR A 339 7.03 19.61 -5.65
N GLY A 340 8.01 19.71 -6.55
CA GLY A 340 7.90 20.52 -7.76
C GLY A 340 7.26 19.75 -8.91
N ALA A 341 6.21 20.29 -9.52
CA ALA A 341 5.52 19.68 -10.66
C ALA A 341 6.44 19.34 -11.85
N ARG A 342 7.49 20.15 -12.08
CA ARG A 342 8.49 19.89 -13.15
C ARG A 342 9.28 18.59 -12.91
N GLY A 343 9.50 18.21 -11.65
CA GLY A 343 10.24 16.99 -11.28
C GLY A 343 9.51 15.70 -11.63
N PHE A 344 8.18 15.75 -11.76
CA PHE A 344 7.37 14.59 -12.11
C PHE A 344 7.72 14.04 -13.50
N GLY A 345 7.71 14.92 -14.52
CA GLY A 345 7.97 14.51 -15.91
C GLY A 345 9.38 13.94 -16.11
N PHE A 346 10.39 14.55 -15.46
CA PHE A 346 11.75 13.99 -15.46
C PHE A 346 11.82 12.64 -14.76
N GLY A 347 11.09 12.46 -13.66
CA GLY A 347 11.00 11.19 -12.95
C GLY A 347 10.38 10.08 -13.80
N VAL A 348 9.28 10.37 -14.51
CA VAL A 348 8.64 9.40 -15.43
C VAL A 348 9.60 9.00 -16.55
N LYS A 349 10.08 9.98 -17.33
CA LYS A 349 10.97 9.72 -18.48
C LYS A 349 12.27 9.06 -18.07
N GLY A 350 12.85 9.49 -16.95
CA GLY A 350 14.08 8.92 -16.42
C GLY A 350 13.91 7.46 -15.99
N SER A 351 12.79 7.14 -15.33
CA SER A 351 12.47 5.78 -14.91
C SER A 351 12.22 4.85 -16.12
N GLU A 352 11.51 5.32 -17.15
CA GLU A 352 11.32 4.56 -18.40
C GLU A 352 12.65 4.34 -19.13
N GLY A 353 13.51 5.35 -19.18
CA GLY A 353 14.85 5.24 -19.77
C GLY A 353 15.71 4.21 -19.04
N ALA A 354 15.70 4.25 -17.71
CA ALA A 354 16.42 3.31 -16.86
C ALA A 354 15.89 1.88 -17.04
N GLU A 355 14.57 1.67 -17.10
CA GLU A 355 13.98 0.35 -17.35
C GLU A 355 14.38 -0.20 -18.73
N LYS A 356 14.30 0.63 -19.78
CA LYS A 356 14.73 0.24 -21.14
C LYS A 356 16.20 -0.15 -21.17
N TRP A 357 17.04 0.58 -20.46
CA TRP A 357 18.46 0.23 -20.34
C TRP A 357 18.63 -1.10 -19.59
N PHE A 358 17.95 -1.27 -18.46
CA PHE A 358 18.02 -2.47 -17.64
C PHE A 358 17.65 -3.72 -18.44
N LYS A 359 16.52 -3.69 -19.15
CA LYS A 359 16.05 -4.79 -20.01
C LYS A 359 17.04 -5.17 -21.12
N ARG A 360 17.83 -4.21 -21.60
CA ARG A 360 18.82 -4.43 -22.67
C ARG A 360 20.16 -4.97 -22.14
N HIS A 361 20.59 -4.53 -20.96
CA HIS A 361 21.98 -4.72 -20.52
C HIS A 361 22.17 -5.55 -19.26
N SER A 362 21.16 -5.68 -18.38
CA SER A 362 21.30 -6.52 -17.18
C SER A 362 21.31 -8.01 -17.54
N LYS A 363 22.02 -8.82 -16.75
CA LYS A 363 22.06 -10.29 -16.89
C LYS A 363 20.69 -10.92 -16.66
N ASP A 364 19.93 -10.41 -15.70
CA ASP A 364 18.68 -11.02 -15.22
C ASP A 364 17.46 -10.61 -16.04
N LYS A 365 17.43 -9.35 -16.51
CA LYS A 365 16.33 -8.77 -17.30
C LYS A 365 14.95 -8.89 -16.63
N LEU A 366 14.90 -9.12 -15.32
CA LEU A 366 13.67 -9.24 -14.54
C LEU A 366 13.13 -7.86 -14.18
N SER A 367 12.00 -7.50 -14.80
CA SER A 367 11.33 -6.22 -14.54
C SER A 367 9.87 -6.41 -14.17
N MET A 368 9.38 -5.60 -13.23
CA MET A 368 7.96 -5.53 -12.88
C MET A 368 7.46 -4.09 -12.91
N THR A 369 6.15 -3.94 -13.07
CA THR A 369 5.48 -2.65 -12.97
C THR A 369 4.58 -2.67 -11.74
N ILE A 370 4.68 -1.63 -10.90
CA ILE A 370 3.82 -1.42 -9.74
C ILE A 370 2.89 -0.26 -10.06
N THR A 371 1.59 -0.54 -10.08
CA THR A 371 0.58 0.46 -10.38
C THR A 371 0.17 1.19 -9.11
N ASN A 372 0.30 2.52 -9.12
CA ASN A 372 -0.37 3.42 -8.20
C ASN A 372 -1.76 3.71 -8.77
N ASP A 373 -2.76 3.06 -8.19
CA ASP A 373 -4.16 3.14 -8.57
C ASP A 373 -4.94 4.10 -7.65
N LEU A 374 -4.27 5.04 -6.97
CA LEU A 374 -4.96 5.93 -6.05
C LEU A 374 -5.78 6.99 -6.80
N MET A 375 -6.88 7.41 -6.19
CA MET A 375 -7.71 8.54 -6.60
C MET A 375 -8.08 9.40 -5.40
N LEU A 376 -8.61 10.61 -5.68
CA LEU A 376 -9.13 11.51 -4.65
C LEU A 376 -10.64 11.39 -4.59
N VAL A 377 -11.17 11.20 -3.38
CA VAL A 377 -12.61 11.13 -3.14
C VAL A 377 -12.99 12.03 -1.97
N ARG A 378 -14.24 12.48 -1.95
CA ARG A 378 -14.82 13.20 -0.82
C ARG A 378 -16.29 12.88 -0.65
N GLU A 379 -16.78 13.11 0.55
CA GLU A 379 -18.20 13.03 0.85
C GLU A 379 -18.96 14.22 0.23
N HIS A 380 -20.14 13.97 -0.34
CA HIS A 380 -20.97 15.00 -0.95
C HIS A 380 -22.48 14.71 -0.86
N PRO A 381 -23.27 15.56 -0.19
CA PRO A 381 -22.85 16.66 0.69
C PRO A 381 -22.12 16.14 1.95
N PRO A 382 -21.33 16.98 2.65
CA PRO A 382 -20.65 16.55 3.89
C PRO A 382 -21.62 15.91 4.90
N GLY A 383 -21.26 14.74 5.42
CA GLY A 383 -22.09 13.92 6.31
C GLY A 383 -23.16 13.05 5.64
N SER A 384 -23.22 12.99 4.30
CA SER A 384 -24.25 12.21 3.57
C SER A 384 -23.95 10.72 3.41
N GLN A 385 -22.73 10.28 3.72
CA GLN A 385 -22.14 8.98 3.33
C GLN A 385 -22.13 8.70 1.83
N GLN A 386 -22.43 9.69 0.98
CA GLN A 386 -22.29 9.60 -0.46
C GLN A 386 -20.92 10.12 -0.85
N TRP A 387 -20.15 9.31 -1.57
CA TRP A 387 -18.78 9.64 -1.95
C TRP A 387 -18.67 9.83 -3.46
N GLN A 388 -17.91 10.85 -3.85
CA GLN A 388 -17.65 11.17 -5.24
C GLN A 388 -16.18 11.52 -5.44
N GLU A 389 -15.75 11.56 -6.70
CA GLU A 389 -14.43 12.06 -7.07
C GLU A 389 -14.22 13.50 -6.59
N ALA A 390 -12.97 13.82 -6.25
CA ALA A 390 -12.60 15.11 -5.71
C ALA A 390 -11.38 15.71 -6.41
N GLU A 391 -11.24 17.02 -6.33
CA GLU A 391 -10.04 17.73 -6.79
C GLU A 391 -9.10 18.07 -5.63
N PRO A 392 -7.78 18.22 -5.89
CA PRO A 392 -6.83 18.65 -4.87
C PRO A 392 -7.25 19.99 -4.23
N GLY A 393 -7.30 20.02 -2.88
CA GLY A 393 -7.60 21.24 -2.12
C GLY A 393 -9.06 21.40 -1.72
N GLU A 394 -9.96 20.54 -2.20
CA GLU A 394 -11.32 20.48 -1.66
C GLU A 394 -11.29 20.01 -0.18
N PRO A 395 -12.23 20.48 0.67
CA PRO A 395 -12.35 19.99 2.04
C PRO A 395 -12.74 18.51 2.10
N GLY A 396 -12.19 17.78 3.07
CA GLY A 396 -12.58 16.38 3.31
C GLY A 396 -12.04 15.36 2.28
N VAL A 397 -11.05 15.74 1.48
CA VAL A 397 -10.45 14.84 0.47
C VAL A 397 -9.67 13.70 1.12
N GLU A 398 -9.98 12.47 0.69
CA GLU A 398 -9.29 11.24 1.05
C GLU A 398 -8.64 10.58 -0.17
N LEU A 399 -7.55 9.85 0.06
CA LEU A 399 -6.84 9.05 -0.95
C LEU A 399 -7.29 7.61 -0.81
N ILE A 400 -7.91 7.05 -1.85
CA ILE A 400 -8.43 5.69 -1.88
C ILE A 400 -7.99 5.00 -3.18
N SER A 401 -7.86 3.67 -3.18
CA SER A 401 -7.67 2.92 -4.42
C SER A 401 -8.88 3.10 -5.33
N GLN A 402 -8.64 3.43 -6.59
CA GLN A 402 -9.64 3.57 -7.63
C GLN A 402 -10.46 2.29 -7.81
N ARG A 403 -9.81 1.13 -7.72
CA ARG A 403 -10.49 -0.17 -7.79
C ARG A 403 -11.43 -0.38 -6.62
N VAL A 404 -10.98 -0.01 -5.41
CA VAL A 404 -11.81 -0.07 -4.20
C VAL A 404 -13.02 0.86 -4.34
N PHE A 405 -12.80 2.10 -4.80
CA PHE A 405 -13.89 3.06 -4.97
C PHE A 405 -14.90 2.62 -6.03
N HIS A 406 -14.45 2.20 -7.22
CA HIS A 406 -15.33 1.71 -8.27
C HIS A 406 -16.09 0.44 -7.83
N TYR A 407 -15.45 -0.43 -7.04
CA TYR A 407 -16.14 -1.59 -6.48
C TYR A 407 -17.25 -1.15 -5.54
N TRP A 408 -16.98 -0.22 -4.61
CA TRP A 408 -18.02 0.34 -3.76
C TRP A 408 -19.18 0.95 -4.57
N GLN A 409 -18.88 1.79 -5.57
CA GLN A 409 -19.92 2.39 -6.44
C GLN A 409 -20.76 1.32 -7.12
N SER A 410 -20.13 0.27 -7.65
CA SER A 410 -20.84 -0.84 -8.30
C SER A 410 -21.78 -1.58 -7.34
N LEU A 411 -21.49 -1.59 -6.04
CA LEU A 411 -22.37 -2.16 -5.01
C LEU A 411 -23.56 -1.25 -4.71
N GLN A 412 -23.40 0.07 -4.83
CA GLN A 412 -24.47 1.06 -4.62
C GLN A 412 -25.43 1.18 -5.81
N GLU A 413 -24.94 0.93 -7.03
CA GLU A 413 -25.73 0.98 -8.27
C GLU A 413 -26.63 -0.26 -8.48
N VAL A 414 -26.58 -1.25 -7.59
CA VAL A 414 -27.39 -2.45 -7.70
C VAL A 414 -28.82 -2.17 -7.22
N ASP A 415 -29.66 -1.69 -8.13
CA ASP A 415 -31.10 -1.50 -7.90
C ASP A 415 -31.86 -2.83 -8.10
N ASP A 416 -32.59 -3.27 -7.06
CA ASP A 416 -33.71 -4.23 -6.96
C ASP A 416 -33.90 -5.36 -8.01
N GLY A 417 -32.82 -5.97 -8.54
CA GLY A 417 -32.96 -7.10 -9.47
C GLY A 417 -31.78 -8.05 -9.67
N ARG A 418 -30.58 -7.73 -9.16
CA ARG A 418 -29.41 -8.62 -9.29
C ARG A 418 -29.14 -9.42 -8.02
N SER A 419 -28.91 -10.70 -8.21
CA SER A 419 -28.38 -11.64 -7.21
C SER A 419 -26.94 -11.24 -6.83
N LEU A 420 -26.77 -10.31 -5.89
CA LEU A 420 -25.47 -10.06 -5.28
C LEU A 420 -24.94 -11.32 -4.57
N SER A 421 -23.64 -11.58 -4.68
CA SER A 421 -23.01 -12.60 -3.84
C SER A 421 -23.13 -12.19 -2.37
N ILE A 422 -22.96 -13.15 -1.46
CA ILE A 422 -23.00 -12.83 -0.03
C ILE A 422 -21.91 -11.84 0.39
N ALA A 423 -20.71 -11.97 -0.17
CA ALA A 423 -19.62 -11.03 0.05
C ALA A 423 -20.02 -9.63 -0.39
N ASP A 424 -20.58 -9.48 -1.60
CA ASP A 424 -21.03 -8.20 -2.13
C ASP A 424 -22.13 -7.58 -1.25
N LYS A 425 -23.08 -8.38 -0.74
CA LYS A 425 -24.12 -7.89 0.19
C LYS A 425 -23.55 -7.46 1.53
N TYR A 426 -22.61 -8.23 2.09
CA TYR A 426 -21.92 -7.85 3.30
C TYR A 426 -21.27 -6.47 3.12
N TYR A 427 -20.51 -6.31 2.04
CA TYR A 427 -19.83 -5.06 1.72
C TYR A 427 -20.77 -3.90 1.40
N ALA A 428 -21.88 -4.15 0.71
CA ALA A 428 -22.87 -3.13 0.39
C ALA A 428 -23.54 -2.54 1.65
N ASN A 429 -23.57 -3.29 2.76
CA ASN A 429 -24.11 -2.84 4.04
C ASN A 429 -23.09 -2.10 4.93
N LEU A 430 -21.83 -1.98 4.51
CA LEU A 430 -20.83 -1.21 5.24
C LEU A 430 -20.87 0.25 4.80
N ASP A 431 -20.66 1.17 5.74
CA ASP A 431 -20.31 2.54 5.37
C ASP A 431 -18.98 2.56 4.58
N PHE A 432 -18.79 3.56 3.73
CA PHE A 432 -17.65 3.62 2.82
C PHE A 432 -16.29 3.46 3.52
N LYS A 433 -16.09 4.06 4.70
CA LYS A 433 -14.82 3.99 5.41
C LYS A 433 -14.56 2.59 5.95
N THR A 434 -15.58 1.97 6.53
CA THR A 434 -15.52 0.58 6.98
C THR A 434 -15.29 -0.36 5.78
N PHE A 435 -16.01 -0.16 4.68
CA PHE A 435 -15.81 -0.90 3.43
C PHE A 435 -14.35 -0.83 2.95
N CYS A 436 -13.77 0.38 2.82
CA CYS A 436 -12.39 0.57 2.37
C CYS A 436 -11.39 -0.17 3.28
N ARG A 437 -11.61 -0.15 4.59
CA ARG A 437 -10.77 -0.88 5.55
C ARG A 437 -10.89 -2.40 5.36
N GLU A 438 -12.11 -2.93 5.28
CA GLU A 438 -12.33 -4.38 5.22
C GLU A 438 -11.87 -5.00 3.89
N VAL A 439 -12.05 -4.30 2.77
CA VAL A 439 -11.67 -4.81 1.44
C VAL A 439 -10.16 -4.78 1.21
N THR A 440 -9.44 -3.87 1.88
CA THR A 440 -7.97 -3.76 1.79
C THR A 440 -7.25 -4.51 2.91
N ARG A 441 -7.97 -5.00 3.93
CA ARG A 441 -7.38 -5.78 5.02
C ARG A 441 -6.77 -7.09 4.48
N PRO A 442 -5.54 -7.45 4.91
CA PRO A 442 -5.01 -8.79 4.71
C PRO A 442 -5.99 -9.83 5.28
N ASP A 443 -6.06 -11.01 4.67
CA ASP A 443 -6.86 -12.11 5.21
C ASP A 443 -6.17 -12.67 6.47
N ASP A 444 -6.55 -12.14 7.64
CA ASP A 444 -6.08 -12.64 8.92
C ASP A 444 -6.74 -14.00 9.22
N LEU A 445 -5.93 -14.99 9.60
CA LEU A 445 -6.45 -16.25 10.12
C LEU A 445 -6.80 -16.09 11.60
N ILE A 446 -8.01 -16.47 11.96
CA ILE A 446 -8.49 -16.53 13.33
C ILE A 446 -8.77 -17.96 13.74
N ARG A 447 -8.51 -18.25 15.01
CA ARG A 447 -8.78 -19.55 15.62
C ARG A 447 -10.05 -19.45 16.44
N LEU A 448 -11.04 -20.27 16.08
CA LEU A 448 -12.36 -20.26 16.67
C LEU A 448 -12.74 -21.63 17.20
N LYS A 449 -13.46 -21.70 18.32
CA LYS A 449 -14.11 -22.92 18.80
C LYS A 449 -15.61 -22.71 18.87
N GLN A 450 -16.37 -23.76 18.63
CA GLN A 450 -17.81 -23.73 18.76
C GLN A 450 -18.19 -23.52 20.23
N ASP A 451 -19.14 -22.63 20.49
CA ASP A 451 -19.68 -22.44 21.83
C ASP A 451 -20.48 -23.70 22.22
N PRO A 452 -20.10 -24.42 23.29
CA PRO A 452 -20.81 -25.62 23.71
C PRO A 452 -22.25 -25.34 24.18
N GLU A 453 -22.54 -24.13 24.66
CA GLU A 453 -23.88 -23.74 25.10
C GLU A 453 -24.73 -23.23 23.93
N ASN A 454 -24.09 -22.66 22.91
CA ASN A 454 -24.76 -22.18 21.70
C ASN A 454 -24.03 -22.71 20.45
N PRO A 455 -24.39 -23.89 19.91
CA PRO A 455 -23.70 -24.49 18.77
C PRO A 455 -23.68 -23.63 17.49
N ARG A 456 -24.45 -22.53 17.43
CA ARG A 456 -24.42 -21.55 16.33
C ARG A 456 -23.51 -20.34 16.60
N GLN A 457 -22.87 -20.30 17.75
CA GLN A 457 -21.91 -19.27 18.12
C GLN A 457 -20.49 -19.86 18.12
N TRP A 458 -19.53 -19.01 17.76
CA TRP A 458 -18.12 -19.35 17.74
C TRP A 458 -17.37 -18.33 18.59
N LEU A 459 -16.49 -18.83 19.46
CA LEU A 459 -15.70 -18.05 20.39
C LEU A 459 -14.23 -18.08 19.97
N ALA A 460 -13.47 -17.04 20.31
CA ALA A 460 -12.03 -17.04 20.13
C ALA A 460 -11.42 -18.23 20.90
N ALA A 461 -10.54 -18.98 20.24
CA ALA A 461 -9.92 -20.17 20.79
C ALA A 461 -8.43 -19.94 21.07
N SER A 462 -7.95 -20.50 22.17
CA SER A 462 -6.53 -20.47 22.52
C SER A 462 -5.73 -21.40 21.59
N ILE A 463 -4.40 -21.24 21.57
CA ILE A 463 -3.53 -22.15 20.81
C ILE A 463 -3.59 -23.62 21.31
N HIS A 464 -4.10 -23.83 22.53
CA HIS A 464 -4.21 -25.14 23.16
C HIS A 464 -5.62 -25.76 23.04
N ASP A 465 -6.60 -25.02 22.51
CA ASP A 465 -7.97 -25.51 22.40
C ASP A 465 -8.06 -26.55 21.28
N GLN A 466 -8.33 -27.81 21.66
CA GLN A 466 -8.54 -28.91 20.72
C GLN A 466 -9.85 -28.74 19.96
N GLY A 467 -9.86 -29.10 18.67
CA GLY A 467 -11.04 -28.97 17.80
C GLY A 467 -11.34 -27.54 17.33
N ALA A 468 -10.43 -26.59 17.57
CA ALA A 468 -10.59 -25.23 17.07
C ALA A 468 -10.37 -25.16 15.55
N LEU A 469 -11.27 -24.44 14.87
CA LEU A 469 -11.22 -24.16 13.44
C LEU A 469 -10.33 -22.94 13.18
N LEU A 470 -9.39 -23.06 12.26
CA LEU A 470 -8.63 -21.94 11.72
C LEU A 470 -9.32 -21.46 10.44
N VAL A 471 -9.79 -20.21 10.43
CA VAL A 471 -10.56 -19.64 9.31
C VAL A 471 -10.15 -18.20 9.07
N SER A 472 -10.32 -17.71 7.84
CA SER A 472 -10.16 -16.27 7.56
C SER A 472 -11.21 -15.46 8.34
N GLN A 473 -10.78 -14.38 9.00
CA GLN A 473 -11.65 -13.40 9.65
C GLN A 473 -12.75 -12.92 8.70
N ARG A 474 -12.40 -12.65 7.43
CA ARG A 474 -13.34 -12.20 6.41
C ARG A 474 -14.42 -13.23 6.12
N VAL A 475 -14.06 -14.52 6.02
CA VAL A 475 -15.03 -15.61 5.82
C VAL A 475 -15.95 -15.72 7.04
N TYR A 476 -15.41 -15.57 8.24
CA TYR A 476 -16.20 -15.58 9.46
C TYR A 476 -17.20 -14.42 9.52
N ASP A 477 -16.78 -13.21 9.14
CA ASP A 477 -17.65 -12.03 9.14
C ASP A 477 -18.78 -12.15 8.09
N GLN A 478 -18.47 -12.68 6.90
CA GLN A 478 -19.49 -13.00 5.89
C GLN A 478 -20.48 -14.06 6.37
N TRP A 479 -19.99 -15.10 7.05
CA TRP A 479 -20.85 -16.12 7.65
C TRP A 479 -21.74 -15.54 8.76
N ARG A 480 -21.19 -14.70 9.65
CA ARG A 480 -21.96 -13.98 10.68
C ARG A 480 -23.05 -13.11 10.06
N PHE A 481 -22.73 -12.42 8.97
CA PHE A 481 -23.69 -11.61 8.22
C PHE A 481 -24.81 -12.48 7.61
N LEU A 482 -24.50 -13.66 7.07
CA LEU A 482 -25.52 -14.63 6.62
C LEU A 482 -26.48 -15.01 7.76
N GLN A 483 -25.93 -15.40 8.92
CA GLN A 483 -26.74 -15.83 10.06
C GLN A 483 -27.65 -14.71 10.57
N ALA A 484 -27.16 -13.47 10.58
CA ALA A 484 -27.93 -12.32 11.03
C ALA A 484 -29.11 -11.97 10.09
N ASN A 485 -28.96 -12.20 8.79
CA ASN A 485 -29.94 -11.83 7.77
C ASN A 485 -30.88 -12.96 7.34
N SER A 486 -30.62 -14.21 7.76
CA SER A 486 -31.38 -15.39 7.32
C SER A 486 -32.88 -15.30 7.62
N SER A 487 -33.24 -14.70 8.76
CA SER A 487 -34.65 -14.53 9.18
C SER A 487 -35.42 -13.58 8.27
N GLN A 488 -34.77 -12.49 7.85
CA GLN A 488 -35.37 -11.54 6.90
C GLN A 488 -35.56 -12.19 5.52
N TRP A 489 -34.57 -12.93 5.03
CA TRP A 489 -34.70 -13.67 3.77
C TRP A 489 -35.75 -14.79 3.83
N LEU A 490 -35.97 -15.43 4.99
CA LEU A 490 -37.09 -16.38 5.14
C LEU A 490 -38.44 -15.69 4.99
N TYR A 491 -38.60 -14.50 5.59
CA TYR A 491 -39.80 -13.70 5.47
C TYR A 491 -40.05 -13.25 4.03
N ASP A 492 -39.03 -12.71 3.37
CA ASP A 492 -39.12 -12.24 1.97
C ASP A 492 -39.41 -13.39 0.99
N LYS A 493 -38.97 -14.62 1.33
CA LYS A 493 -39.28 -15.85 0.56
C LYS A 493 -40.76 -16.19 0.68
N GLN A 494 -41.34 -16.10 1.88
CA GLN A 494 -42.76 -16.33 2.10
C GLN A 494 -43.62 -15.26 1.41
N ALA A 495 -43.11 -14.03 1.32
CA ALA A 495 -43.76 -12.93 0.60
C ALA A 495 -43.60 -12.99 -0.94
N GLY A 496 -42.85 -13.96 -1.48
CA GLY A 496 -42.59 -14.09 -2.92
C GLY A 496 -41.69 -12.99 -3.50
N ARG A 497 -40.93 -12.29 -2.65
CA ARG A 497 -40.09 -11.13 -3.02
C ARG A 497 -38.61 -11.48 -3.16
N LEU A 498 -38.24 -12.74 -2.98
CA LEU A 498 -36.85 -13.16 -2.90
C LEU A 498 -36.22 -13.36 -4.29
N SER A 499 -35.09 -12.69 -4.56
CA SER A 499 -34.32 -12.92 -5.79
C SER A 499 -33.67 -14.32 -5.80
N GLU A 500 -33.26 -14.82 -6.97
CA GLU A 500 -32.55 -16.11 -7.06
C GLU A 500 -31.25 -16.14 -6.24
N GLY A 501 -30.59 -14.98 -6.09
CA GLY A 501 -29.38 -14.85 -5.26
C GLY A 501 -29.64 -14.95 -3.79
N ASP A 502 -30.70 -14.28 -3.34
CA ASP A 502 -31.17 -14.38 -1.97
C ASP A 502 -31.59 -15.81 -1.64
N LYS A 503 -32.18 -16.56 -2.58
CA LYS A 503 -32.53 -17.98 -2.37
C LYS A 503 -31.28 -18.80 -2.12
N LYS A 504 -30.21 -18.56 -2.89
CA LYS A 504 -28.91 -19.20 -2.68
C LYS A 504 -28.28 -18.80 -1.34
N ASN A 505 -28.27 -17.51 -1.01
CA ASN A 505 -27.71 -17.04 0.26
C ASN A 505 -28.49 -17.57 1.46
N LEU A 506 -29.81 -17.71 1.34
CA LEU A 506 -30.64 -18.33 2.36
C LEU A 506 -30.27 -19.81 2.56
N LEU A 507 -29.99 -20.56 1.49
CA LEU A 507 -29.46 -21.92 1.61
C LEU A 507 -28.07 -21.93 2.26
N ASP A 508 -27.20 -20.99 1.87
CA ASP A 508 -25.85 -20.87 2.43
C ASP A 508 -25.86 -20.47 3.92
N SER A 509 -26.89 -19.75 4.37
CA SER A 509 -27.09 -19.43 5.80
C SER A 509 -27.42 -20.65 6.67
N GLN A 510 -27.77 -21.79 6.07
CA GLN A 510 -27.99 -23.02 6.82
C GLN A 510 -26.70 -23.82 7.05
N LEU A 511 -25.59 -23.42 6.41
CA LEU A 511 -24.30 -24.10 6.55
C LEU A 511 -23.64 -23.78 7.89
N SER A 512 -22.94 -24.78 8.45
CA SER A 512 -21.99 -24.55 9.54
C SER A 512 -20.85 -23.64 9.08
N LEU A 513 -20.12 -23.01 10.00
CA LEU A 513 -18.96 -22.20 9.64
C LEU A 513 -17.91 -23.02 8.89
N GLU A 514 -17.70 -24.27 9.28
CA GLU A 514 -16.75 -25.19 8.65
C GLU A 514 -17.15 -25.54 7.21
N ASP A 515 -18.43 -25.86 6.98
CA ASP A 515 -18.93 -26.18 5.63
C ASP A 515 -18.93 -24.93 4.74
N TYR A 516 -19.30 -23.79 5.32
CA TYR A 516 -19.26 -22.51 4.63
C TYR A 516 -17.83 -22.14 4.24
N SER A 517 -16.84 -22.29 5.14
CA SER A 517 -15.44 -21.97 4.83
C SER A 517 -14.85 -22.86 3.75
N LYS A 518 -15.28 -24.13 3.64
CA LYS A 518 -14.89 -25.03 2.55
C LYS A 518 -15.52 -24.64 1.21
N LYS A 519 -16.73 -24.07 1.25
CA LYS A 519 -17.50 -23.65 0.07
C LYS A 519 -17.08 -22.29 -0.47
N VAL A 520 -16.70 -21.36 0.41
CA VAL A 520 -16.32 -19.99 0.03
C VAL A 520 -14.92 -19.99 -0.54
N ILE A 521 -14.84 -19.70 -1.84
CA ILE A 521 -13.57 -19.35 -2.47
C ILE A 521 -13.26 -17.91 -2.09
N ILE A 522 -12.28 -17.71 -1.22
CA ILE A 522 -11.69 -16.39 -0.96
C ILE A 522 -11.00 -15.97 -2.26
N ARG A 523 -11.69 -15.21 -3.11
CA ARG A 523 -11.05 -14.56 -4.25
C ARG A 523 -10.23 -13.40 -3.69
N PRO A 524 -8.95 -13.23 -4.05
CA PRO A 524 -8.24 -11.99 -3.79
C PRO A 524 -9.10 -10.83 -4.32
N HIS A 525 -9.60 -9.97 -3.45
CA HIS A 525 -10.58 -8.93 -3.85
C HIS A 525 -9.96 -7.81 -4.70
N ILE A 526 -8.64 -7.83 -4.93
CA ILE A 526 -8.03 -7.04 -5.99
C ILE A 526 -8.23 -7.80 -7.30
N LYS A 527 -9.45 -7.70 -7.83
CA LYS A 527 -9.70 -7.99 -9.23
C LYS A 527 -8.70 -7.19 -10.06
N THR A 528 -8.01 -7.81 -11.01
CA THR A 528 -7.22 -7.03 -11.96
C THR A 528 -8.12 -6.03 -12.69
N SER A 529 -7.54 -4.98 -13.29
CA SER A 529 -8.34 -4.00 -14.03
C SER A 529 -9.18 -4.69 -15.11
N SER A 530 -8.62 -5.74 -15.72
CA SER A 530 -9.30 -6.57 -16.69
C SER A 530 -10.36 -7.50 -16.08
N GLU A 531 -10.19 -8.05 -14.88
CA GLU A 531 -11.25 -8.82 -14.19
C GLU A 531 -12.44 -7.94 -13.79
N ILE A 532 -12.20 -6.68 -13.41
CA ILE A 532 -13.26 -5.69 -13.18
C ILE A 532 -13.99 -5.39 -14.49
N GLU A 533 -13.26 -5.08 -15.55
CA GLU A 533 -13.85 -4.79 -16.87
C GLU A 533 -14.61 -5.99 -17.44
N ILE A 534 -14.10 -7.22 -17.27
CA ILE A 534 -14.82 -8.44 -17.62
C ILE A 534 -16.10 -8.53 -16.80
N THR A 535 -16.05 -8.28 -15.49
CA THR A 535 -17.26 -8.29 -14.63
C THR A 535 -18.30 -7.28 -15.14
N VAL A 536 -17.88 -6.04 -15.42
CA VAL A 536 -18.75 -4.97 -15.94
C VAL A 536 -19.33 -5.35 -17.31
N ALA A 537 -18.52 -5.93 -18.19
CA ALA A 537 -18.99 -6.36 -19.50
C ALA A 537 -19.95 -7.56 -19.45
N VAL A 538 -19.68 -8.54 -18.58
CA VAL A 538 -20.59 -9.66 -18.28
C VAL A 538 -21.95 -9.15 -17.81
N ASP A 539 -21.92 -8.14 -16.95
CA ASP A 539 -23.12 -7.52 -16.41
C ASP A 539 -23.92 -6.75 -17.49
N ALA A 540 -23.23 -6.10 -18.42
CA ALA A 540 -23.86 -5.50 -19.60
C ALA A 540 -24.52 -6.55 -20.52
N VAL A 541 -23.88 -7.71 -20.71
CA VAL A 541 -24.43 -8.87 -21.43
C VAL A 541 -25.72 -9.36 -20.77
N ARG A 542 -25.68 -9.58 -19.45
CA ARG A 542 -26.85 -10.02 -18.66
C ARG A 542 -28.01 -9.05 -18.75
N ASN A 543 -27.75 -7.75 -18.56
CA ASN A 543 -28.78 -6.73 -18.66
C ASN A 543 -29.42 -6.71 -20.06
N ARG A 544 -28.60 -6.85 -21.11
CA ARG A 544 -29.13 -6.89 -22.48
C ARG A 544 -29.98 -8.14 -22.72
N HIS A 545 -29.58 -9.29 -22.19
CA HIS A 545 -30.36 -10.53 -22.27
C HIS A 545 -31.72 -10.41 -21.58
N VAL A 546 -31.77 -9.88 -20.35
CA VAL A 546 -33.02 -9.64 -19.61
C VAL A 546 -33.93 -8.70 -20.41
N LYS A 547 -33.40 -7.57 -20.88
CA LYS A 547 -34.17 -6.59 -21.66
C LYS A 547 -34.76 -7.19 -22.95
N LEU A 548 -34.00 -8.04 -23.65
CA LEU A 548 -34.50 -8.71 -24.86
C LEU A 548 -35.61 -9.72 -24.56
N LYS A 549 -35.57 -10.40 -23.41
CA LYS A 549 -36.68 -11.26 -22.96
C LYS A 549 -37.93 -10.44 -22.65
N GLU A 550 -37.79 -9.32 -21.96
CA GLU A 550 -38.91 -8.42 -21.68
C GLU A 550 -39.53 -7.87 -22.97
N GLU A 551 -38.70 -7.47 -23.95
CA GLU A 551 -39.13 -7.04 -25.29
C GLU A 551 -39.91 -8.14 -26.01
N LEU A 552 -39.41 -9.39 -25.98
CA LEU A 552 -40.07 -10.56 -26.58
C LEU A 552 -41.41 -10.86 -25.91
N ASP A 553 -41.46 -10.95 -24.58
CA ASP A 553 -42.66 -11.26 -23.82
C ASP A 553 -43.73 -10.18 -23.99
N ALA A 554 -43.34 -8.90 -23.94
CA ALA A 554 -44.25 -7.79 -24.14
C ALA A 554 -44.79 -7.73 -25.57
N GLY A 555 -43.94 -8.00 -26.56
CA GLY A 555 -44.32 -8.02 -27.97
C GLY A 555 -45.27 -9.17 -28.32
N GLN A 556 -45.02 -10.37 -27.79
CA GLN A 556 -45.90 -11.54 -27.94
C GLN A 556 -47.26 -11.32 -27.27
N LYS A 557 -47.28 -10.81 -26.03
CA LYS A 557 -48.55 -10.49 -25.32
C LYS A 557 -49.40 -9.46 -26.06
N ARG A 558 -48.78 -8.54 -26.79
CA ARG A 558 -49.46 -7.48 -27.53
C ARG A 558 -49.79 -7.85 -28.98
N GLY A 559 -49.33 -9.00 -29.48
CA GLY A 559 -49.47 -9.39 -30.88
C GLY A 559 -48.79 -8.42 -31.85
N ARG A 560 -47.71 -7.76 -31.41
CA ARG A 560 -47.06 -6.66 -32.15
C ARG A 560 -45.78 -7.04 -32.87
N LEU A 561 -45.30 -8.27 -32.71
CA LEU A 561 -44.08 -8.75 -33.34
C LEU A 561 -44.43 -9.63 -34.54
N SER A 562 -43.74 -9.42 -35.66
CA SER A 562 -43.78 -10.37 -36.78
C SER A 562 -43.07 -11.68 -36.41
N PRO A 563 -43.35 -12.79 -37.13
CA PRO A 563 -42.60 -14.04 -36.96
C PRO A 563 -41.08 -13.83 -37.11
N GLU A 564 -40.64 -12.99 -38.06
CA GLU A 564 -39.22 -12.69 -38.24
C GLU A 564 -38.62 -11.92 -37.05
N GLU A 565 -39.39 -11.00 -36.44
CA GLU A 565 -38.94 -10.27 -35.26
C GLU A 565 -38.82 -11.16 -34.02
N ILE A 566 -39.74 -12.12 -33.86
CA ILE A 566 -39.70 -13.12 -32.79
C ILE A 566 -38.44 -13.99 -32.93
N GLU A 567 -38.19 -14.51 -34.13
CA GLU A 567 -37.02 -15.33 -34.43
C GLU A 567 -35.72 -14.55 -34.17
N ALA A 568 -35.64 -13.30 -34.65
CA ALA A 568 -34.48 -12.42 -34.44
C ALA A 568 -34.21 -12.14 -32.95
N LEU A 569 -35.24 -11.93 -32.13
CA LEU A 569 -35.09 -11.74 -30.68
C LEU A 569 -34.63 -13.04 -29.99
N GLN A 570 -35.18 -14.19 -30.39
CA GLN A 570 -34.79 -15.49 -29.84
C GLN A 570 -33.33 -15.84 -30.14
N VAL A 571 -32.85 -15.55 -31.35
CA VAL A 571 -31.43 -15.73 -31.73
C VAL A 571 -30.52 -14.87 -30.83
N LYS A 572 -30.85 -13.59 -30.63
CA LYS A 572 -30.05 -12.70 -29.75
C LYS A 572 -30.03 -13.17 -28.30
N ILE A 573 -31.18 -13.61 -27.79
CA ILE A 573 -31.31 -14.18 -26.44
C ILE A 573 -30.43 -15.43 -26.31
N SER A 574 -30.46 -16.32 -27.31
CA SER A 574 -29.65 -17.54 -27.34
C SER A 574 -28.15 -17.23 -27.31
N VAL A 575 -27.69 -16.27 -28.12
CA VAL A 575 -26.28 -15.84 -28.15
C VAL A 575 -25.84 -15.28 -26.80
N LEU A 576 -26.58 -14.33 -26.22
CA LEU A 576 -26.21 -13.73 -24.93
C LEU A 576 -26.25 -14.76 -23.79
N LYS A 577 -27.22 -15.68 -23.81
CA LYS A 577 -27.29 -16.79 -22.86
C LYS A 577 -26.10 -17.74 -22.99
N GLY A 578 -25.62 -17.99 -24.21
CA GLY A 578 -24.39 -18.76 -24.45
C GLY A 578 -23.18 -18.14 -23.77
N PHE A 579 -23.00 -16.82 -23.91
CA PHE A 579 -21.93 -16.11 -23.21
C PHE A 579 -22.10 -16.11 -21.70
N GLU A 580 -23.31 -15.95 -21.17
CA GLU A 580 -23.55 -16.08 -19.73
C GLU A 580 -23.11 -17.43 -19.15
N ILE A 581 -23.28 -18.50 -19.91
CA ILE A 581 -22.84 -19.85 -19.53
C ILE A 581 -21.32 -19.93 -19.59
N ALA A 582 -20.72 -19.58 -20.73
CA ALA A 582 -19.26 -19.60 -20.91
C ALA A 582 -18.52 -18.75 -19.85
N LEU A 583 -19.10 -17.60 -19.50
CA LEU A 583 -18.53 -16.68 -18.51
C LEU A 583 -18.71 -17.15 -17.05
N LYS A 584 -19.68 -18.02 -16.76
CA LYS A 584 -19.83 -18.65 -15.44
C LYS A 584 -18.74 -19.70 -15.16
N ASP A 585 -18.18 -20.28 -16.22
CA ASP A 585 -17.18 -21.34 -16.14
C ASP A 585 -15.74 -20.80 -16.00
N LEU A 586 -15.53 -19.49 -16.18
CA LEU A 586 -14.22 -18.80 -16.02
C LEU A 586 -13.82 -18.57 -14.55
N ASN A 587 -14.16 -19.49 -13.64
CA ASN A 587 -13.83 -19.35 -12.20
C ASN A 587 -12.31 -19.37 -11.92
N THR A 588 -11.51 -19.75 -12.91
CA THR A 588 -10.05 -19.56 -13.00
C THR A 588 -9.73 -19.39 -14.49
N PRO A 589 -9.69 -18.16 -15.01
CA PRO A 589 -9.38 -17.95 -16.43
C PRO A 589 -7.96 -18.44 -16.69
N SER A 590 -7.77 -19.35 -17.64
CA SER A 590 -6.48 -19.54 -18.29
C SER A 590 -6.41 -18.62 -19.51
N LYS A 591 -5.20 -18.31 -19.98
CA LYS A 591 -5.03 -17.56 -21.24
C LYS A 591 -5.78 -18.25 -22.39
N ASP A 592 -5.70 -19.57 -22.47
CA ASP A 592 -6.36 -20.37 -23.52
C ASP A 592 -7.89 -20.24 -23.45
N ASN A 593 -8.46 -20.26 -22.24
CA ASN A 593 -9.90 -20.08 -22.06
C ASN A 593 -10.36 -18.66 -22.45
N LEU A 594 -9.53 -17.64 -22.18
CA LEU A 594 -9.81 -16.27 -22.59
C LEU A 594 -9.71 -16.08 -24.10
N ILE A 595 -8.72 -16.70 -24.75
CA ILE A 595 -8.59 -16.71 -26.23
C ILE A 595 -9.80 -17.41 -26.85
N ALA A 596 -10.18 -18.59 -26.35
CA ALA A 596 -11.35 -19.32 -26.85
C ALA A 596 -12.64 -18.50 -26.71
N LEU A 597 -12.81 -17.79 -25.58
CA LEU A 597 -13.93 -16.88 -25.38
C LEU A 597 -13.91 -15.71 -26.38
N ARG A 598 -12.74 -15.08 -26.60
CA ARG A 598 -12.57 -14.00 -27.56
C ARG A 598 -12.96 -14.44 -28.98
N ASP A 599 -12.50 -15.61 -29.39
CA ASP A 599 -12.78 -16.17 -30.71
C ASP A 599 -14.27 -16.52 -30.87
N ASP A 600 -14.93 -17.03 -29.82
CA ASP A 600 -16.38 -17.25 -29.82
C ASP A 600 -17.15 -15.92 -29.93
N ILE A 601 -16.71 -14.86 -29.23
CA ILE A 601 -17.30 -13.50 -29.36
C ILE A 601 -17.20 -13.02 -30.82
N ASP A 602 -16.03 -13.13 -31.44
CA ASP A 602 -15.82 -12.75 -32.84
C ASP A 602 -16.72 -13.54 -33.79
N MET A 603 -16.79 -14.86 -33.62
CA MET A 603 -17.63 -15.74 -34.42
C MET A 603 -19.12 -15.36 -34.31
N LYS A 604 -19.62 -15.11 -33.10
CA LYS A 604 -21.02 -14.72 -32.90
C LYS A 604 -21.33 -13.33 -33.45
N ILE A 605 -20.43 -12.35 -33.29
CA ILE A 605 -20.58 -11.02 -33.90
C ILE A 605 -20.66 -11.14 -35.43
N LYS A 606 -19.85 -12.02 -36.03
CA LYS A 606 -19.85 -12.27 -37.49
C LYS A 606 -21.12 -12.97 -37.96
N GLY A 607 -21.56 -14.04 -37.29
CA GLY A 607 -22.81 -14.74 -37.63
C GLY A 607 -24.04 -13.82 -37.57
N LEU A 608 -24.09 -12.95 -36.56
CA LEU A 608 -25.14 -11.94 -36.44
C LEU A 608 -25.08 -10.83 -37.52
N LYS A 609 -23.99 -10.71 -38.30
CA LYS A 609 -23.94 -9.82 -39.47
C LYS A 609 -24.34 -10.54 -40.75
N GLU A 610 -23.95 -11.81 -40.89
CA GLU A 610 -24.23 -12.63 -42.07
C GLU A 610 -25.71 -13.00 -42.20
N GLU A 611 -26.43 -13.15 -41.08
CA GLU A 611 -27.88 -13.39 -41.05
C GLU A 611 -28.74 -12.15 -41.44
N GLY A 612 -28.14 -11.07 -41.93
CA GLY A 612 -28.87 -9.94 -42.53
C GLY A 612 -29.54 -8.99 -41.53
N TYR A 613 -29.24 -9.09 -40.23
CA TYR A 613 -29.75 -8.16 -39.23
C TYR A 613 -29.20 -6.75 -39.46
N THR A 614 -30.04 -5.85 -40.00
CA THR A 614 -29.64 -4.48 -40.36
C THR A 614 -29.17 -3.66 -39.13
N HIS A 615 -28.30 -2.68 -39.38
CA HIS A 615 -27.64 -1.83 -38.37
C HIS A 615 -28.60 -1.12 -37.38
N LYS A 616 -29.88 -0.97 -37.75
CA LYS A 616 -30.92 -0.33 -36.92
C LYS A 616 -31.42 -1.24 -35.78
N PHE A 617 -31.40 -2.56 -35.96
CA PHE A 617 -31.91 -3.54 -34.98
C PHE A 617 -30.83 -4.21 -34.11
N TYR A 618 -29.55 -3.98 -34.43
CA TYR A 618 -28.43 -4.73 -33.85
C TYR A 618 -27.41 -3.89 -33.06
N SER A 619 -27.44 -2.56 -33.21
CA SER A 619 -26.42 -1.65 -32.67
C SER A 619 -26.19 -1.75 -31.15
N ALA A 620 -27.22 -2.06 -30.37
CA ALA A 620 -27.10 -2.18 -28.91
C ALA A 620 -26.46 -3.53 -28.48
N THR A 621 -26.84 -4.63 -29.12
CA THR A 621 -26.27 -5.96 -28.81
C THR A 621 -24.83 -6.07 -29.31
N GLU A 622 -24.52 -5.53 -30.50
CA GLU A 622 -23.15 -5.45 -31.01
C GLU A 622 -22.24 -4.65 -30.07
N ARG A 623 -22.72 -3.52 -29.55
CA ARG A 623 -21.95 -2.68 -28.63
C ARG A 623 -21.59 -3.43 -27.35
N VAL A 624 -22.55 -4.15 -26.77
CA VAL A 624 -22.33 -4.95 -25.56
C VAL A 624 -21.31 -6.06 -25.82
N LEU A 625 -21.39 -6.77 -26.95
CA LEU A 625 -20.42 -7.81 -27.31
C LEU A 625 -19.02 -7.25 -27.59
N LYS A 626 -18.91 -6.09 -28.24
CA LYS A 626 -17.61 -5.41 -28.44
C LYS A 626 -16.99 -4.93 -27.13
N ASN A 627 -17.80 -4.46 -26.18
CA ASN A 627 -17.30 -4.10 -24.85
C ASN A 627 -16.75 -5.33 -24.12
N LEU A 628 -17.44 -6.48 -24.21
CA LEU A 628 -16.94 -7.75 -23.68
C LEU A 628 -15.65 -8.19 -24.37
N GLN A 629 -15.59 -8.10 -25.70
CA GLN A 629 -14.37 -8.40 -26.45
C GLN A 629 -13.19 -7.54 -25.99
N SER A 630 -13.38 -6.22 -25.85
CA SER A 630 -12.33 -5.31 -25.39
C SER A 630 -11.85 -5.65 -23.98
N ALA A 631 -12.76 -6.04 -23.08
CA ALA A 631 -12.40 -6.46 -21.72
C ALA A 631 -11.60 -7.78 -21.72
N VAL A 632 -11.99 -8.73 -22.56
CA VAL A 632 -11.27 -10.01 -22.74
C VAL A 632 -9.89 -9.79 -23.36
N ASP A 633 -9.77 -8.94 -24.38
CA ASP A 633 -8.48 -8.57 -24.99
C ASP A 633 -7.54 -7.95 -23.94
N LYS A 634 -8.08 -7.08 -23.05
CA LYS A 634 -7.30 -6.52 -21.94
C LYS A 634 -6.84 -7.61 -20.96
N ALA A 635 -7.70 -8.58 -20.64
CA ALA A 635 -7.35 -9.69 -19.76
C ALA A 635 -6.28 -10.61 -20.36
N ILE A 636 -6.36 -10.93 -21.66
CA ILE A 636 -5.35 -11.71 -22.38
C ILE A 636 -3.98 -10.99 -22.31
N ASN A 637 -3.97 -9.67 -22.53
CA ASN A 637 -2.75 -8.86 -22.46
C ASN A 637 -2.16 -8.79 -21.04
N GLU A 638 -2.99 -8.83 -19.99
CA GLU A 638 -2.53 -8.89 -18.60
C GLU A 638 -1.99 -10.28 -18.23
N PHE A 639 -2.51 -11.36 -18.83
CA PHE A 639 -1.99 -12.73 -18.66
C PHE A 639 -0.59 -12.92 -19.25
N ASP A 640 -0.26 -12.24 -20.34
CA ASP A 640 1.08 -12.24 -20.94
C ASP A 640 2.15 -11.56 -20.07
N GLY A 641 1.76 -10.98 -18.93
CA GLY A 641 2.63 -10.33 -17.96
C GLY A 641 2.71 -10.97 -16.56
N ARG A 642 2.06 -12.13 -16.29
CA ARG A 642 2.01 -12.73 -14.93
C ARG A 642 2.16 -14.27 -14.90
N PRO A 643 2.87 -14.84 -13.91
CA PRO A 643 2.68 -16.22 -13.47
C PRO A 643 1.43 -16.37 -12.57
N THR A 644 0.79 -17.53 -12.63
CA THR A 644 -0.52 -17.88 -12.08
C THR A 644 -0.55 -18.06 -10.54
N SER A 645 -1.04 -17.06 -9.79
CA SER A 645 -1.01 -17.02 -8.32
C SER A 645 -2.10 -17.82 -7.57
N THR A 646 -3.07 -18.41 -8.27
CA THR A 646 -4.24 -19.05 -7.62
C THR A 646 -3.99 -20.52 -7.28
N GLN A 647 -2.97 -21.13 -7.88
CA GLN A 647 -2.57 -22.51 -7.63
C GLN A 647 -1.75 -22.61 -6.34
N ASP A 648 -0.76 -21.73 -6.18
CA ASP A 648 0.16 -21.65 -5.04
C ASP A 648 -0.58 -21.45 -3.69
N PHE A 649 -1.67 -20.68 -3.66
CA PHE A 649 -2.44 -20.46 -2.42
C PHE A 649 -3.26 -21.68 -2.01
N LYS A 650 -3.78 -22.45 -2.98
CA LYS A 650 -4.47 -23.72 -2.70
C LYS A 650 -3.50 -24.80 -2.25
N GLU A 651 -2.30 -24.83 -2.82
CA GLU A 651 -1.22 -25.74 -2.42
C GLU A 651 -0.73 -25.40 -1.00
N ALA A 652 -0.51 -24.12 -0.67
CA ALA A 652 -0.16 -23.68 0.68
C ALA A 652 -1.23 -23.99 1.74
N LEU A 653 -2.52 -23.83 1.41
CA LEU A 653 -3.61 -24.22 2.32
C LEU A 653 -3.73 -25.73 2.50
N ALA A 654 -3.45 -26.52 1.46
CA ALA A 654 -3.43 -27.98 1.53
C ALA A 654 -2.23 -28.48 2.36
N GLU A 655 -1.09 -27.80 2.28
CA GLU A 655 0.12 -28.10 3.06
C GLU A 655 -0.09 -27.81 4.55
N ILE A 656 -0.67 -26.65 4.90
CA ILE A 656 -1.04 -26.29 6.28
C ILE A 656 -2.09 -27.24 6.88
N ALA A 657 -3.05 -27.70 6.08
CA ALA A 657 -4.07 -28.66 6.49
C ALA A 657 -3.49 -30.07 6.74
N ASN A 658 -2.43 -30.44 6.01
CA ASN A 658 -1.71 -31.70 6.22
C ASN A 658 -0.82 -31.64 7.48
N ASP A 659 -0.24 -30.49 7.81
CA ASP A 659 0.53 -30.29 9.05
C ASP A 659 -0.34 -30.35 10.31
N THR A 660 -1.58 -29.85 10.26
CA THR A 660 -2.53 -30.01 11.37
C THR A 660 -2.99 -31.47 11.55
N ALA A 661 -2.99 -32.29 10.49
CA ALA A 661 -3.25 -33.73 10.59
C ALA A 661 -2.06 -34.54 11.12
N TYR A 662 -0.82 -34.00 11.07
CA TYR A 662 0.36 -34.67 11.62
C TYR A 662 0.41 -34.57 13.16
N THR A 663 -0.09 -33.47 13.73
CA THR A 663 -0.16 -33.29 15.20
C THR A 663 -1.25 -34.12 15.88
N SER A 664 -2.26 -34.62 15.15
CA SER A 664 -3.29 -35.52 15.71
C SER A 664 -2.83 -36.98 15.78
N ASN A 665 -1.84 -37.41 14.98
CA ASN A 665 -1.38 -38.80 14.94
C ASN A 665 -0.23 -39.14 15.91
N VAL A 666 0.36 -38.16 16.60
CA VAL A 666 1.45 -38.40 17.57
C VAL A 666 0.94 -38.70 18.99
N SER A 667 -0.38 -38.66 19.25
CA SER A 667 -0.95 -38.92 20.58
C SER A 667 -1.77 -40.21 20.73
N ALA A 668 -1.85 -41.06 19.70
CA ALA A 668 -2.52 -42.36 19.78
C ALA A 668 -1.50 -43.51 19.87
N GLY A 669 -0.76 -43.60 20.99
CA GLY A 669 -0.04 -44.80 21.39
C GLY A 669 -0.94 -45.73 22.21
N PRO A 670 -1.00 -47.05 21.92
CA PRO A 670 -1.88 -47.98 22.61
C PRO A 670 -1.42 -48.24 24.05
N GLY A 671 -2.38 -48.28 24.96
CA GLY A 671 -2.15 -48.50 26.39
C GLY A 671 -1.38 -49.79 26.69
N SER A 672 -0.40 -49.68 27.58
CA SER A 672 0.14 -50.80 28.33
C SER A 672 -0.57 -50.90 29.68
N VAL A 673 -1.25 -52.03 29.87
CA VAL A 673 -1.79 -52.52 31.13
C VAL A 673 -0.81 -53.56 31.69
N ASN A 674 -0.71 -53.62 33.02
CA ASN A 674 0.00 -54.57 33.92
C ASN A 674 1.44 -54.18 34.32
N ASN A 675 1.91 -54.32 35.58
CA ASN A 675 1.33 -54.78 36.85
C ASN A 675 2.36 -54.60 38.01
N PHE A 676 1.86 -54.68 39.26
CA PHE A 676 2.53 -54.96 40.57
C PHE A 676 3.37 -53.82 41.18
N VAL A 677 3.20 -53.39 42.44
CA VAL A 677 2.56 -53.90 43.67
C VAL A 677 1.79 -52.77 44.37
#